data_AF-A0A1J1HR49-F1
#
_entry.id   AF-A0A1J1HR49-F1
#
_cell.length_a   1.000
_cell.length_b   1.000
_cell.length_c   1.000
_cell.angle_alpha   90.00
_cell.angle_beta   90.00
_cell.angle_gamma   90.00
#
_symmetry.space_group_name_H-M   'P 1'
#
loop_
_entity.id
_entity.type
_entity.pdbx_description
1 polymer ?
#
loop_
_entity_poly.entity_id
_entity_poly.type
_entity_poly.pdbx_seq_one_letter_code
_entity_poly.pdbx_strand_id
1 'polypeptide(L)'
;MHIQKIIITYRHNKSKDKQLLICFGLFWWSLNYRTGITYQLYTKINPVNGQPLVYGNVNSVAFSNFQNSKPTRMIIHGYEQNGRSIINRDLKNSYLLKNDYNIIVVDWSAMVSPYYEYARSRVDMIGVAVSRFIDWLNMNYETLHVVGYDLGAHIAGIAGKNTVRGRIKRIIGLDPSRQHFNENTSSNRLSIGDAKLVEVFHSNGDQLGMFNPIGNIDYYVNDGKTQPECVDKNIDCSHYRSVIVFSRFVNGQHNFAIATCQDINEVASGCTLDPIEIQLEEESPSGIYQINTAAAEAINDEVEILFVGIFVTLVACACSSSIGLLEPINPLFNAYSDVRIMLSTRENRDNPIRLNFRDLSSVQQSPFNSQKPLRVLIHGWWEDETSDINIETSRLLLDYYDFNILFIDWSEGSRTISYLQARNRVPLVGEFLASYLDFLHENNFIDYNRVSIVGFSLGAHMAGITGKLVRRGFINTIVGLDPAGPLFSVNNSADRLDASDAQYVEAIHTNGGSLGSGIGAPIAHADFFPNGGSLQPGCFTNSCHHLRAVAFFIESIETNSFFARRCNSQLQAQLGTCSGEPGAWFGGEPSNFNLTLRGIFHFVTNSNSPIKMNFLLIHKLTFVVQLLVIIQVSGFIAERDVILFLRNFNGSLFDEARYQLDNITKIKEFSFKVSKPTIFLIHGYLESSVSQHHLMLSKTLLKVKNVNLFFVDWSKGASALVYVDARDRVPEVGKIVATFLESLKKEVNLNYKDVTLIGFSLGGHVAGMTGKSLISGKIGKIIGIDPAGPLFNVSDVEHRLSPLSAEYTECSHTGYKLGMKDPICHVDFYFNSGKIQPGCENSMSYLAKICSHLRGMQIIIEAFNNPKAFYGKRCENFDDAWNGNCNGEPGAFYNNDENEANNLSGVYHVTTNAEPPFGRGLETTALTILACVSSTPVQSEFEPIEQMFDAYRDVRLLLSTRSNRQNPLQLRFRDLLSLQQSPFDRTKPLRVLIHGWLEDETSDIKVETSREFLDFYDFNVIFVDWSEGASTLNYISARNRVPTVGTFVASYLDFLHENNFIDFNRVSLVGFSLGAHIAGMTGKNVRRGKINTIIGLDPAGPLFSINNPAERLAVGDAMYVEGIHTNGGLLAAGIGAPIGNADFFPNGGSGQPGCWTNTCSHGRAVEYYVESIRSNRFLAVQCANESDAGRGRCSGQPGAWMGGEPSNFDKSLRGIFYLETNRNSPFAQGPLKPQ
;
A
#
# COMPACT_ATOMS: atom_id res chain seq x y z
N MET A 1 40.62 -9.95 32.80
CA MET A 1 41.03 -11.30 33.24
C MET A 1 40.45 -11.68 34.62
N HIS A 2 39.12 -11.62 34.83
CA HIS A 2 38.50 -12.01 36.11
C HIS A 2 37.21 -12.84 35.98
N ILE A 3 36.85 -13.27 34.76
CA ILE A 3 35.70 -14.15 34.49
C ILE A 3 36.23 -15.42 33.83
N GLN A 4 36.98 -16.23 34.60
CA GLN A 4 37.55 -17.49 34.12
C GLN A 4 37.72 -18.57 35.20
N LYS A 5 37.19 -18.34 36.42
CA LYS A 5 37.32 -19.25 37.58
C LYS A 5 36.00 -19.90 38.07
N ILE A 6 34.88 -19.70 37.36
CA ILE A 6 33.55 -20.21 37.75
C ILE A 6 33.03 -21.28 36.75
N ILE A 7 33.93 -22.07 36.13
CA ILE A 7 33.59 -23.05 35.08
C ILE A 7 34.05 -24.48 35.46
N ILE A 8 34.55 -24.71 36.69
CA ILE A 8 35.07 -26.01 37.14
C ILE A 8 34.36 -26.50 38.43
N THR A 9 33.02 -26.43 38.47
CA THR A 9 32.23 -27.05 39.58
C THR A 9 30.80 -27.49 39.21
N TYR A 10 30.45 -27.55 37.92
CA TYR A 10 29.13 -28.06 37.46
C TYR A 10 29.26 -29.16 36.40
N ARG A 11 29.70 -30.35 36.84
CA ARG A 11 29.34 -31.64 36.22
C ARG A 11 28.48 -32.41 37.23
N HIS A 12 27.48 -33.14 36.73
CA HIS A 12 26.44 -33.86 37.48
C HIS A 12 25.28 -33.02 38.06
N ASN A 13 24.31 -32.67 37.20
CA ASN A 13 22.99 -33.31 37.32
C ASN A 13 22.18 -33.22 36.02
N LYS A 14 21.34 -34.22 35.73
CA LYS A 14 20.44 -34.24 34.56
C LYS A 14 18.99 -33.91 34.96
N SER A 15 18.67 -32.62 35.05
CA SER A 15 17.32 -32.06 34.80
C SER A 15 17.32 -30.55 35.08
N LYS A 16 16.38 -29.81 34.46
CA LYS A 16 16.21 -28.34 34.52
C LYS A 16 17.29 -27.50 33.82
N ASP A 17 17.34 -27.60 32.48
CA ASP A 17 17.96 -26.56 31.64
C ASP A 17 17.10 -26.26 30.41
N LYS A 18 16.27 -25.20 30.51
CA LYS A 18 15.57 -24.58 29.37
C LYS A 18 15.39 -23.04 29.52
N GLN A 19 15.70 -22.45 30.66
CA GLN A 19 15.47 -21.02 30.91
C GLN A 19 16.68 -20.11 30.63
N LEU A 20 17.90 -20.66 30.50
CA LEU A 20 19.11 -19.84 30.32
C LEU A 20 19.42 -19.46 28.86
N LEU A 21 18.85 -20.13 27.86
CA LEU A 21 19.07 -19.79 26.43
C LEU A 21 18.38 -18.49 26.00
N ILE A 22 17.28 -18.11 26.65
CA ILE A 22 16.37 -17.05 26.15
C ILE A 22 17.02 -15.67 26.22
N CYS A 23 17.78 -15.38 27.28
CA CYS A 23 18.39 -14.06 27.48
C CYS A 23 19.51 -13.75 26.46
N PHE A 24 20.12 -14.76 25.83
CA PHE A 24 21.11 -14.55 24.78
C PHE A 24 20.48 -14.27 23.41
N GLY A 25 19.25 -14.74 23.14
CA GLY A 25 18.57 -14.52 21.86
C GLY A 25 18.19 -13.06 21.62
N LEU A 26 17.75 -12.35 22.68
CA LEU A 26 17.24 -10.98 22.56
C LEU A 26 18.32 -9.93 22.20
N PHE A 27 19.60 -10.20 22.48
CA PHE A 27 20.70 -9.32 22.06
C PHE A 27 21.10 -9.51 20.58
N TRP A 28 20.65 -10.59 19.94
CA TRP A 28 20.93 -10.87 18.52
C TRP A 28 19.82 -10.40 17.56
N TRP A 29 18.65 -10.02 18.07
CA TRP A 29 17.50 -9.63 17.23
C TRP A 29 17.68 -8.26 16.55
N SER A 30 18.61 -7.43 17.05
CA SER A 30 18.86 -6.05 16.61
C SER A 30 19.81 -5.90 15.40
N LEU A 31 20.26 -7.00 14.77
CA LEU A 31 21.31 -6.98 13.73
C LEU A 31 20.87 -7.31 12.30
N ASN A 32 19.64 -7.79 12.08
CA ASN A 32 19.19 -8.32 10.77
C ASN A 32 18.62 -7.31 9.77
N TYR A 33 18.47 -6.04 10.16
CA TYR A 33 17.68 -5.04 9.40
C TYR A 33 18.44 -4.42 8.21
N ARG A 34 18.94 -5.25 7.27
CA ARG A 34 19.73 -4.79 6.09
C ARG A 34 19.42 -5.45 4.74
N THR A 35 18.58 -6.48 4.64
CA THR A 35 18.33 -7.16 3.35
C THR A 35 16.88 -7.57 3.05
N GLY A 36 15.99 -7.69 4.04
CA GLY A 36 14.57 -8.04 3.80
C GLY A 36 14.29 -9.51 3.42
N ILE A 37 15.30 -10.35 3.22
CA ILE A 37 15.17 -11.78 2.89
C ILE A 37 15.22 -12.62 4.16
N THR A 38 14.36 -13.66 4.28
CA THR A 38 14.41 -14.64 5.38
C THR A 38 14.59 -16.07 4.88
N TYR A 39 15.22 -16.92 5.70
CA TYR A 39 15.52 -18.32 5.37
C TYR A 39 14.88 -19.24 6.41
N GLN A 40 13.93 -20.08 6.00
CA GLN A 40 13.17 -20.94 6.90
C GLN A 40 13.51 -22.42 6.68
N LEU A 41 14.10 -23.05 7.70
CA LEU A 41 14.49 -24.46 7.68
C LEU A 41 13.33 -25.38 8.08
N TYR A 42 13.04 -26.36 7.24
CA TYR A 42 12.16 -27.49 7.51
C TYR A 42 12.95 -28.81 7.38
N THR A 43 12.60 -29.79 8.20
CA THR A 43 13.16 -31.16 8.18
C THR A 43 12.05 -32.16 8.52
N LYS A 44 12.30 -33.47 8.45
CA LYS A 44 11.35 -34.49 8.96
C LYS A 44 10.99 -34.33 10.45
N ILE A 45 11.78 -33.58 11.23
CA ILE A 45 11.52 -33.27 12.65
C ILE A 45 10.59 -32.04 12.80
N ASN A 46 10.58 -31.14 11.82
CA ASN A 46 9.75 -29.93 11.81
C ASN A 46 9.12 -29.64 10.43
N PRO A 47 8.24 -30.52 9.92
CA PRO A 47 7.68 -30.38 8.57
C PRO A 47 6.66 -29.23 8.45
N VAL A 48 5.99 -28.86 9.54
CA VAL A 48 4.95 -27.79 9.55
C VAL A 48 5.54 -26.42 9.90
N ASN A 49 6.39 -26.35 10.94
CA ASN A 49 6.89 -25.09 11.49
C ASN A 49 8.38 -24.89 11.16
N GLY A 50 8.69 -23.86 10.38
CA GLY A 50 10.05 -23.52 9.98
C GLY A 50 10.90 -22.98 11.15
N GLN A 51 12.20 -23.26 11.12
CA GLN A 51 13.19 -22.66 12.02
C GLN A 51 13.98 -21.57 11.28
N PRO A 52 14.03 -20.33 11.77
CA PRO A 52 14.70 -19.24 11.05
C PRO A 52 16.23 -19.40 11.09
N LEU A 53 16.84 -19.52 9.92
CA LEU A 53 18.28 -19.42 9.73
C LEU A 53 18.64 -17.96 9.43
N VAL A 54 19.68 -17.46 10.10
CA VAL A 54 20.08 -16.05 10.05
C VAL A 54 21.49 -15.93 9.49
N TYR A 55 21.61 -15.26 8.35
CA TYR A 55 22.89 -14.95 7.71
C TYR A 55 23.87 -14.28 8.70
N GLY A 56 25.11 -14.76 8.73
CA GLY A 56 26.14 -14.31 9.68
C GLY A 56 26.02 -14.87 11.11
N ASN A 57 24.89 -15.46 11.50
CA ASN A 57 24.64 -15.97 12.86
C ASN A 57 24.77 -17.49 12.95
N VAL A 58 25.98 -17.97 13.29
CA VAL A 58 26.26 -19.40 13.45
C VAL A 58 25.42 -20.08 14.55
N ASN A 59 24.94 -19.33 15.54
CA ASN A 59 24.07 -19.87 16.58
C ASN A 59 22.67 -20.22 16.05
N SER A 60 22.17 -19.48 15.05
CA SER A 60 20.88 -19.82 14.40
C SER A 60 20.92 -21.20 13.75
N VAL A 61 22.08 -21.56 13.16
CA VAL A 61 22.33 -22.89 12.59
C VAL A 61 22.49 -23.93 13.71
N ALA A 62 23.34 -23.65 14.70
CA ALA A 62 23.69 -24.60 15.78
C ALA A 62 22.52 -24.93 16.74
N PHE A 63 21.49 -24.08 16.82
CA PHE A 63 20.26 -24.35 17.58
C PHE A 63 19.06 -24.75 16.69
N SER A 64 19.28 -24.97 15.40
CA SER A 64 18.29 -25.53 14.47
C SER A 64 18.46 -27.04 14.28
N ASN A 65 17.56 -27.65 13.51
CA ASN A 65 17.64 -29.04 13.10
C ASN A 65 18.61 -29.27 11.91
N PHE A 66 19.32 -28.24 11.44
CA PHE A 66 20.17 -28.29 10.26
C PHE A 66 21.36 -29.24 10.45
N GLN A 67 21.56 -30.15 9.50
CA GLN A 67 22.64 -31.13 9.54
C GLN A 67 23.41 -31.08 8.23
N ASN A 68 24.65 -30.57 8.24
CA ASN A 68 25.47 -30.42 7.04
C ASN A 68 25.90 -31.75 6.39
N SER A 69 25.60 -32.89 7.04
CA SER A 69 25.73 -34.25 6.51
C SER A 69 24.53 -34.68 5.65
N LYS A 70 23.39 -33.97 5.70
CA LYS A 70 22.20 -34.25 4.89
C LYS A 70 22.22 -33.42 3.59
N PRO A 71 21.72 -33.97 2.46
CA PRO A 71 21.51 -33.18 1.26
C PRO A 71 20.52 -32.05 1.53
N THR A 72 20.65 -30.96 0.77
CA THR A 72 19.81 -29.77 0.97
C THR A 72 19.03 -29.43 -0.29
N ARG A 73 17.78 -29.01 -0.10
CA ARG A 73 16.92 -28.43 -1.14
C ARG A 73 16.59 -26.99 -0.71
N MET A 74 17.00 -26.01 -1.49
CA MET A 74 16.60 -24.63 -1.29
C MET A 74 15.43 -24.33 -2.24
N ILE A 75 14.37 -23.68 -1.77
CA ILE A 75 13.15 -23.40 -2.55
C ILE A 75 12.93 -21.89 -2.57
N ILE A 76 12.73 -21.32 -3.76
CA ILE A 76 12.56 -19.88 -3.98
C ILE A 76 11.27 -19.63 -4.77
N HIS A 77 10.37 -18.85 -4.20
CA HIS A 77 9.07 -18.53 -4.79
C HIS A 77 9.16 -17.44 -5.88
N GLY A 78 8.11 -17.34 -6.69
CA GLY A 78 7.97 -16.34 -7.74
C GLY A 78 7.38 -15.00 -7.26
N TYR A 79 6.90 -14.23 -8.23
CA TYR A 79 6.18 -12.97 -8.09
C TYR A 79 4.88 -13.13 -7.26
N GLU A 80 4.49 -12.09 -6.52
CA GLU A 80 3.34 -12.01 -5.59
C GLU A 80 3.20 -13.15 -4.55
N GLN A 81 4.17 -14.06 -4.46
CA GLN A 81 4.23 -15.15 -3.51
C GLN A 81 5.05 -14.80 -2.26
N ASN A 82 5.00 -15.69 -1.25
CA ASN A 82 5.77 -15.60 0.00
C ASN A 82 6.17 -17.00 0.49
N GLY A 83 6.94 -17.08 1.57
CA GLY A 83 7.48 -18.34 2.12
C GLY A 83 6.44 -19.37 2.59
N ARG A 84 5.14 -19.01 2.63
CA ARG A 84 4.01 -19.92 2.93
C ARG A 84 3.14 -20.25 1.73
N SER A 85 3.37 -19.64 0.56
CA SER A 85 2.59 -19.91 -0.66
C SER A 85 2.59 -21.40 -1.03
N ILE A 86 1.52 -21.83 -1.69
CA ILE A 86 1.22 -23.24 -2.03
C ILE A 86 2.40 -24.01 -2.64
N ILE A 87 3.14 -23.35 -3.53
CA ILE A 87 4.36 -23.88 -4.15
C ILE A 87 5.43 -24.32 -3.12
N ASN A 88 5.68 -23.51 -2.10
CA ASN A 88 6.65 -23.80 -1.06
C ASN A 88 6.16 -24.96 -0.18
N ARG A 89 4.85 -25.02 0.08
CA ARG A 89 4.21 -26.12 0.80
C ARG A 89 4.39 -27.44 0.05
N ASP A 90 4.03 -27.48 -1.23
CA ASP A 90 3.92 -28.71 -2.01
C ASP A 90 5.28 -29.30 -2.38
N LEU A 91 6.24 -28.46 -2.78
CA LEU A 91 7.63 -28.87 -3.03
C LEU A 91 8.33 -29.38 -1.74
N LYS A 92 8.20 -28.63 -0.63
CA LYS A 92 8.76 -29.02 0.68
C LYS A 92 8.13 -30.32 1.18
N ASN A 93 6.81 -30.46 1.10
CA ASN A 93 6.11 -31.69 1.49
C ASN A 93 6.61 -32.88 0.66
N SER A 94 6.68 -32.75 -0.66
CA SER A 94 7.14 -33.80 -1.57
C SER A 94 8.56 -34.26 -1.28
N TYR A 95 9.51 -33.32 -1.14
CA TYR A 95 10.88 -33.67 -0.74
C TYR A 95 10.94 -34.35 0.64
N LEU A 96 10.19 -33.85 1.64
CA LEU A 96 10.15 -34.43 2.98
C LEU A 96 9.39 -35.75 3.07
N LEU A 97 8.53 -36.11 2.12
CA LEU A 97 7.98 -37.46 2.04
C LEU A 97 9.11 -38.43 1.66
N LYS A 98 9.75 -38.21 0.49
CA LYS A 98 10.75 -39.12 -0.07
C LYS A 98 11.98 -39.31 0.82
N ASN A 99 12.68 -38.24 1.21
CA ASN A 99 14.01 -38.36 1.83
C ASN A 99 14.23 -37.40 3.01
N ASP A 100 15.22 -37.69 3.86
CA ASP A 100 15.53 -36.88 5.04
C ASP A 100 16.49 -35.73 4.70
N TYR A 101 15.91 -34.64 4.21
CA TYR A 101 16.60 -33.44 3.74
C TYR A 101 16.63 -32.30 4.75
N ASN A 102 17.60 -31.40 4.61
CA ASN A 102 17.39 -30.00 4.99
C ASN A 102 16.58 -29.33 3.86
N ILE A 103 15.42 -28.76 4.15
CA ILE A 103 14.69 -27.89 3.20
C ILE A 103 14.81 -26.45 3.69
N ILE A 104 15.29 -25.53 2.85
CA ILE A 104 15.35 -24.10 3.18
C ILE A 104 14.44 -23.34 2.21
N VAL A 105 13.34 -22.80 2.71
CA VAL A 105 12.51 -21.86 1.94
C VAL A 105 13.14 -20.47 2.05
N VAL A 106 13.38 -19.83 0.91
CA VAL A 106 13.80 -18.43 0.80
C VAL A 106 12.56 -17.57 0.64
N ASP A 107 12.26 -16.76 1.65
CA ASP A 107 11.18 -15.79 1.61
C ASP A 107 11.75 -14.41 1.28
N TRP A 108 11.38 -13.87 0.12
CA TRP A 108 11.74 -12.53 -0.34
C TRP A 108 10.52 -11.61 -0.48
N SER A 109 9.36 -12.00 0.05
CA SER A 109 8.09 -11.26 -0.08
C SER A 109 8.15 -9.81 0.42
N ALA A 110 8.96 -9.50 1.44
CA ALA A 110 9.19 -8.13 1.89
C ALA A 110 9.95 -7.25 0.87
N MET A 111 10.40 -7.82 -0.25
CA MET A 111 11.01 -7.13 -1.38
C MET A 111 10.15 -7.20 -2.66
N VAL A 112 9.07 -8.00 -2.66
CA VAL A 112 8.09 -8.03 -3.75
C VAL A 112 7.32 -6.70 -3.79
N SER A 113 7.00 -6.27 -5.00
CA SER A 113 6.19 -5.08 -5.29
C SER A 113 4.91 -5.54 -6.00
N PRO A 114 3.75 -4.86 -5.86
CA PRO A 114 2.56 -5.08 -6.70
C PRO A 114 2.73 -4.55 -8.14
N TYR A 115 3.99 -4.45 -8.60
CA TYR A 115 4.40 -4.05 -9.94
C TYR A 115 5.55 -4.98 -10.33
N TYR A 116 5.35 -5.75 -11.40
CA TYR A 116 6.25 -6.82 -11.83
C TYR A 116 7.67 -6.32 -12.13
N GLU A 117 7.77 -5.14 -12.75
CA GLU A 117 9.01 -4.48 -13.16
C GLU A 117 9.91 -4.18 -11.95
N TYR A 118 9.32 -3.76 -10.81
CA TYR A 118 10.04 -3.51 -9.57
C TYR A 118 10.46 -4.80 -8.86
N ALA A 119 9.64 -5.85 -8.91
CA ALA A 119 10.05 -7.17 -8.40
C ALA A 119 11.20 -7.74 -9.25
N ARG A 120 11.09 -7.66 -10.59
CA ARG A 120 12.14 -7.99 -11.55
C ARG A 120 13.44 -7.26 -11.28
N SER A 121 13.42 -5.94 -11.06
CA SER A 121 14.65 -5.14 -10.85
C SER A 121 15.48 -5.61 -9.65
N ARG A 122 14.84 -6.25 -8.67
CA ARG A 122 15.45 -6.73 -7.42
C ARG A 122 16.01 -8.16 -7.52
N VAL A 123 15.63 -8.94 -8.53
CA VAL A 123 16.04 -10.35 -8.73
C VAL A 123 17.56 -10.51 -8.69
N ASP A 124 18.31 -9.64 -9.36
CA ASP A 124 19.78 -9.73 -9.42
C ASP A 124 20.43 -9.50 -8.05
N MET A 125 19.92 -8.54 -7.27
CA MET A 125 20.35 -8.30 -5.88
C MET A 125 19.99 -9.48 -4.96
N ILE A 126 18.79 -10.04 -5.10
CA ILE A 126 18.31 -11.15 -4.26
C ILE A 126 19.13 -12.42 -4.53
N GLY A 127 19.41 -12.74 -5.80
CA GLY A 127 20.29 -13.87 -6.16
C GLY A 127 21.69 -13.73 -5.56
N VAL A 128 22.29 -12.53 -5.62
CA VAL A 128 23.58 -12.26 -4.97
C VAL A 128 23.50 -12.41 -3.44
N ALA A 129 22.40 -12.01 -2.80
CA ALA A 129 22.21 -12.22 -1.36
C ALA A 129 22.06 -13.72 -0.99
N VAL A 130 21.35 -14.50 -1.81
CA VAL A 130 21.19 -15.95 -1.63
C VAL A 130 22.52 -16.71 -1.84
N SER A 131 23.34 -16.33 -2.83
CA SER A 131 24.68 -16.92 -3.03
C SER A 131 25.56 -16.76 -1.77
N ARG A 132 25.58 -15.55 -1.19
CA ARG A 132 26.32 -15.26 0.04
C ARG A 132 25.83 -16.10 1.22
N PHE A 133 24.53 -16.36 1.32
CA PHE A 133 23.96 -17.24 2.34
C PHE A 133 24.37 -18.71 2.17
N ILE A 134 24.32 -19.24 0.94
CA ILE A 134 24.78 -20.59 0.59
C ILE A 134 26.27 -20.77 0.96
N ASP A 135 27.09 -19.77 0.64
CA ASP A 135 28.53 -19.78 0.89
C ASP A 135 28.85 -19.71 2.38
N TRP A 136 28.21 -18.80 3.10
CA TRP A 136 28.35 -18.62 4.54
C TRP A 136 27.89 -19.84 5.35
N LEU A 137 26.81 -20.50 4.92
CA LEU A 137 26.30 -21.72 5.56
C LEU A 137 27.22 -22.94 5.34
N ASN A 138 28.28 -22.78 4.53
CA ASN A 138 29.34 -23.77 4.28
C ASN A 138 28.78 -25.15 3.83
N MET A 139 27.75 -25.09 2.98
CA MET A 139 27.02 -26.25 2.50
C MET A 139 27.89 -27.12 1.60
N ASN A 140 27.60 -28.43 1.51
CA ASN A 140 28.19 -29.27 0.47
C ASN A 140 27.48 -29.03 -0.87
N TYR A 141 28.15 -28.32 -1.78
CA TYR A 141 27.66 -28.00 -3.13
C TYR A 141 27.30 -29.25 -3.96
N GLU A 142 27.95 -30.39 -3.73
CA GLU A 142 27.65 -31.65 -4.43
C GLU A 142 26.28 -32.24 -4.08
N THR A 143 25.66 -31.78 -2.98
CA THR A 143 24.38 -32.28 -2.47
C THR A 143 23.29 -31.20 -2.37
N LEU A 144 23.61 -29.97 -2.78
CA LEU A 144 22.70 -28.84 -2.80
C LEU A 144 21.98 -28.75 -4.14
N HIS A 145 20.65 -28.80 -4.11
CA HIS A 145 19.80 -28.39 -5.23
C HIS A 145 19.10 -27.07 -4.86
N VAL A 146 19.02 -26.13 -5.79
CA VAL A 146 18.18 -24.92 -5.65
C VAL A 146 17.02 -25.04 -6.64
N VAL A 147 15.79 -24.99 -6.14
CA VAL A 147 14.55 -24.98 -6.93
C VAL A 147 14.00 -23.56 -6.89
N GLY A 148 13.73 -22.99 -8.06
CA GLY A 148 13.10 -21.67 -8.17
C GLY A 148 11.97 -21.71 -9.18
N TYR A 149 10.93 -20.91 -8.94
CA TYR A 149 9.77 -20.78 -9.82
C TYR A 149 9.58 -19.34 -10.28
N ASP A 150 9.21 -19.11 -11.54
CA ASP A 150 9.05 -17.77 -12.10
C ASP A 150 10.29 -16.90 -11.78
N LEU A 151 10.17 -15.73 -11.14
CA LEU A 151 11.29 -14.87 -10.76
C LEU A 151 12.28 -15.60 -9.83
N GLY A 152 11.78 -16.54 -9.02
CA GLY A 152 12.57 -17.43 -8.17
C GLY A 152 13.54 -18.32 -8.95
N ALA A 153 13.20 -18.74 -10.17
CA ALA A 153 14.09 -19.52 -11.04
C ALA A 153 15.30 -18.69 -11.49
N HIS A 154 15.10 -17.41 -11.75
CA HIS A 154 16.17 -16.48 -12.10
C HIS A 154 16.99 -16.07 -10.87
N ILE A 155 16.37 -15.86 -9.71
CA ILE A 155 17.06 -15.73 -8.42
C ILE A 155 17.96 -16.95 -8.16
N ALA A 156 17.50 -18.18 -8.46
CA ALA A 156 18.30 -19.40 -8.31
C ALA A 156 19.51 -19.44 -9.26
N GLY A 157 19.32 -19.08 -10.54
CA GLY A 157 20.41 -18.95 -11.52
C GLY A 157 21.48 -17.93 -11.10
N ILE A 158 21.03 -16.76 -10.67
CA ILE A 158 21.90 -15.68 -10.21
C ILE A 158 22.58 -16.04 -8.88
N ALA A 159 21.93 -16.79 -8.00
CA ALA A 159 22.58 -17.35 -6.83
C ALA A 159 23.70 -18.33 -7.20
N GLY A 160 23.42 -19.31 -8.06
CA GLY A 160 24.40 -20.33 -8.48
C GLY A 160 25.62 -19.75 -9.18
N LYS A 161 25.45 -18.77 -10.08
CA LYS A 161 26.57 -18.13 -10.78
C LYS A 161 27.44 -17.22 -9.89
N ASN A 162 26.97 -16.87 -8.70
CA ASN A 162 27.68 -16.02 -7.73
C ASN A 162 28.26 -16.78 -6.51
N THR A 163 28.11 -18.10 -6.39
CA THR A 163 28.71 -18.87 -5.28
C THR A 163 30.23 -19.03 -5.44
N VAL A 164 31.01 -18.63 -4.43
CA VAL A 164 32.47 -18.44 -4.58
C VAL A 164 33.31 -19.71 -4.48
N ARG A 165 32.75 -20.85 -4.02
CA ARG A 165 33.51 -22.11 -3.81
C ARG A 165 33.41 -23.07 -5.01
N GLY A 166 32.85 -22.63 -6.14
CA GLY A 166 32.59 -23.45 -7.33
C GLY A 166 31.10 -23.47 -7.73
N ARG A 167 30.72 -24.32 -8.68
CA ARG A 167 29.31 -24.50 -9.11
C ARG A 167 28.59 -25.51 -8.21
N ILE A 168 27.38 -25.15 -7.77
CA ILE A 168 26.44 -26.05 -7.07
C ILE A 168 25.98 -27.20 -7.98
N LYS A 169 25.60 -28.35 -7.40
CA LYS A 169 25.25 -29.57 -8.17
C LYS A 169 24.09 -29.34 -9.13
N ARG A 170 22.99 -28.73 -8.67
CA ARG A 170 21.75 -28.65 -9.46
C ARG A 170 20.97 -27.36 -9.24
N ILE A 171 20.46 -26.77 -10.32
CA ILE A 171 19.35 -25.83 -10.28
C ILE A 171 18.17 -26.43 -11.05
N ILE A 172 16.96 -26.26 -10.53
CA ILE A 172 15.71 -26.58 -11.22
C ILE A 172 14.90 -25.30 -11.35
N GLY A 173 14.69 -24.84 -12.58
CA GLY A 173 13.79 -23.74 -12.92
C GLY A 173 12.40 -24.27 -13.27
N LEU A 174 11.40 -23.93 -12.46
CA LEU A 174 10.01 -24.27 -12.70
C LEU A 174 9.34 -23.08 -13.42
N ASP A 175 9.06 -23.27 -14.70
CA ASP A 175 8.56 -22.30 -15.68
C ASP A 175 9.14 -20.87 -15.51
N PRO A 176 10.45 -20.68 -15.76
CA PRO A 176 11.14 -19.40 -15.53
C PRO A 176 10.54 -18.27 -16.37
N SER A 177 10.46 -17.06 -15.82
CA SER A 177 9.73 -15.94 -16.42
C SER A 177 10.34 -15.39 -17.71
N ARG A 178 9.48 -15.07 -18.67
CA ARG A 178 9.85 -14.36 -19.90
C ARG A 178 9.87 -12.84 -19.75
N GLN A 179 8.97 -12.30 -18.94
CA GLN A 179 8.76 -10.85 -18.86
C GLN A 179 10.02 -10.14 -18.33
N HIS A 180 10.54 -9.19 -19.10
CA HIS A 180 11.76 -8.44 -18.79
C HIS A 180 13.04 -9.31 -18.59
N PHE A 181 13.09 -10.51 -19.20
CA PHE A 181 14.32 -11.28 -19.39
C PHE A 181 14.57 -11.49 -20.88
N ASN A 182 15.74 -11.07 -21.37
CA ASN A 182 16.08 -11.23 -22.78
C ASN A 182 16.56 -12.67 -23.04
N GLU A 183 15.80 -13.38 -23.87
CA GLU A 183 16.11 -14.75 -24.34
C GLU A 183 17.54 -14.88 -24.89
N ASN A 184 18.11 -13.81 -25.46
CA ASN A 184 19.42 -13.82 -26.09
C ASN A 184 20.61 -13.51 -25.13
N THR A 185 20.36 -13.20 -23.85
CA THR A 185 21.43 -12.85 -22.88
C THR A 185 21.31 -13.64 -21.59
N SER A 186 22.38 -14.32 -21.17
CA SER A 186 22.42 -15.21 -19.99
C SER A 186 22.84 -14.55 -18.67
N SER A 187 23.30 -13.30 -18.70
CA SER A 187 23.93 -12.63 -17.54
C SER A 187 22.96 -12.38 -16.39
N ASN A 188 21.72 -11.97 -16.69
CA ASN A 188 20.70 -11.49 -15.74
C ASN A 188 19.48 -12.42 -15.63
N ARG A 189 19.62 -13.70 -16.04
CA ARG A 189 18.58 -14.74 -15.97
C ARG A 189 19.19 -16.10 -15.56
N LEU A 190 18.35 -17.13 -15.56
CA LEU A 190 18.78 -18.53 -15.45
C LEU A 190 19.39 -18.99 -16.78
N SER A 191 20.49 -19.74 -16.73
CA SER A 191 21.22 -20.22 -17.91
C SER A 191 22.01 -21.50 -17.61
N ILE A 192 22.24 -22.31 -18.66
CA ILE A 192 23.39 -23.24 -18.75
C ILE A 192 24.63 -22.58 -18.14
N GLY A 193 25.28 -23.29 -17.22
CA GLY A 193 26.49 -22.83 -16.52
C GLY A 193 26.27 -22.28 -15.11
N ASP A 194 25.05 -21.86 -14.75
CA ASP A 194 24.75 -21.34 -13.41
C ASP A 194 24.89 -22.42 -12.31
N ALA A 195 24.82 -23.70 -12.68
CA ALA A 195 25.12 -24.86 -11.85
C ALA A 195 25.93 -25.91 -12.65
N LYS A 196 26.27 -27.05 -12.03
CA LYS A 196 26.82 -28.22 -12.76
C LYS A 196 25.79 -28.81 -13.72
N LEU A 197 24.55 -28.93 -13.26
CA LEU A 197 23.37 -29.30 -14.04
C LEU A 197 22.27 -28.25 -13.80
N VAL A 198 21.73 -27.67 -14.88
CA VAL A 198 20.54 -26.82 -14.85
C VAL A 198 19.41 -27.56 -15.55
N GLU A 199 18.27 -27.73 -14.88
CA GLU A 199 17.05 -28.27 -15.47
C GLU A 199 15.99 -27.19 -15.54
N VAL A 200 15.14 -27.25 -16.56
CA VAL A 200 14.00 -26.34 -16.73
C VAL A 200 12.75 -27.15 -17.03
N PHE A 201 11.62 -26.77 -16.44
CA PHE A 201 10.29 -27.33 -16.71
C PHE A 201 9.41 -26.24 -17.32
N HIS A 202 9.21 -26.28 -18.62
CA HIS A 202 8.37 -25.35 -19.37
C HIS A 202 6.91 -25.82 -19.35
N SER A 203 5.99 -24.97 -18.87
CA SER A 203 4.56 -25.25 -18.85
C SER A 203 3.65 -24.04 -19.14
N ASN A 204 4.21 -22.87 -19.48
CA ASN A 204 3.46 -21.72 -20.01
C ASN A 204 4.33 -20.82 -20.94
N GLY A 205 5.20 -21.42 -21.75
CA GLY A 205 6.26 -20.71 -22.50
C GLY A 205 5.77 -19.70 -23.55
N ASP A 206 4.53 -19.80 -24.01
CA ASP A 206 3.92 -18.87 -24.97
C ASP A 206 3.39 -17.58 -24.32
N GLN A 207 3.28 -17.55 -22.99
CA GLN A 207 2.56 -16.51 -22.22
C GLN A 207 3.45 -15.89 -21.13
N LEU A 208 3.57 -16.50 -19.95
CA LEU A 208 4.39 -16.00 -18.83
C LEU A 208 5.80 -16.61 -18.79
N GLY A 209 5.90 -17.91 -19.05
CA GLY A 209 7.17 -18.65 -19.04
C GLY A 209 8.05 -18.36 -20.27
N MET A 210 9.34 -18.63 -20.17
CA MET A 210 10.24 -18.70 -21.33
C MET A 210 9.95 -19.98 -22.11
N PHE A 211 9.86 -19.93 -23.45
CA PHE A 211 9.73 -21.14 -24.28
C PHE A 211 11.07 -21.72 -24.76
N ASN A 212 12.06 -20.88 -25.06
CA ASN A 212 13.35 -21.35 -25.59
C ASN A 212 14.12 -22.16 -24.53
N PRO A 213 14.91 -23.17 -24.92
CA PRO A 213 15.72 -23.93 -23.97
C PRO A 213 16.78 -23.05 -23.33
N ILE A 214 16.91 -23.13 -22.00
CA ILE A 214 17.89 -22.37 -21.22
C ILE A 214 18.62 -23.22 -20.18
N GLY A 215 18.26 -24.51 -20.04
CA GLY A 215 18.90 -25.49 -19.19
C GLY A 215 19.94 -26.35 -19.91
N ASN A 216 20.57 -27.25 -19.17
CA ASN A 216 21.23 -28.43 -19.73
C ASN A 216 20.20 -29.48 -20.17
N ILE A 217 19.06 -29.51 -19.48
CA ILE A 217 17.91 -30.35 -19.78
C ILE A 217 16.67 -29.46 -19.71
N ASP A 218 15.92 -29.39 -20.80
CA ASP A 218 14.71 -28.58 -20.92
C ASP A 218 13.52 -29.51 -21.15
N TYR A 219 12.70 -29.67 -20.11
CA TYR A 219 11.50 -30.50 -20.09
C TYR A 219 10.28 -29.66 -20.47
N TYR A 220 9.60 -30.03 -21.54
CA TYR A 220 8.37 -29.40 -22.00
C TYR A 220 7.20 -30.25 -21.51
N VAL A 221 6.38 -29.70 -20.62
CA VAL A 221 5.16 -30.36 -20.14
C VAL A 221 4.12 -30.26 -21.26
N ASN A 222 3.70 -31.42 -21.78
CA ASN A 222 2.94 -31.53 -23.02
C ASN A 222 3.65 -30.76 -24.16
N ASP A 223 3.05 -29.72 -24.73
CA ASP A 223 3.69 -28.89 -25.77
C ASP A 223 4.53 -27.72 -25.22
N GLY A 224 4.62 -27.60 -23.87
CA GLY A 224 5.30 -26.54 -23.13
C GLY A 224 4.57 -25.18 -23.10
N LYS A 225 3.31 -25.12 -23.57
CA LYS A 225 2.47 -23.92 -23.63
C LYS A 225 1.27 -24.10 -22.70
N THR A 226 0.08 -23.60 -23.04
CA THR A 226 -1.15 -23.86 -22.28
C THR A 226 -1.40 -25.35 -22.05
N GLN A 227 -1.55 -25.76 -20.80
CA GLN A 227 -1.71 -27.18 -20.43
C GLN A 227 -3.17 -27.64 -20.65
N PRO A 228 -3.40 -28.87 -21.15
CA PRO A 228 -4.74 -29.33 -21.52
C PRO A 228 -5.68 -29.47 -20.31
N GLU A 229 -5.16 -29.77 -19.12
CA GLU A 229 -5.90 -29.85 -17.86
C GLU A 229 -6.07 -28.48 -17.14
N CYS A 230 -6.10 -27.38 -17.90
CA CYS A 230 -6.34 -26.02 -17.43
C CYS A 230 -7.46 -25.35 -18.24
N VAL A 231 -8.65 -25.23 -17.65
CA VAL A 231 -9.88 -24.71 -18.29
C VAL A 231 -9.68 -23.27 -18.78
N ASP A 232 -10.40 -22.88 -19.85
CA ASP A 232 -10.38 -21.55 -20.48
C ASP A 232 -8.98 -21.00 -20.86
N LYS A 233 -8.00 -21.89 -21.03
CA LYS A 233 -6.58 -21.56 -21.26
C LYS A 233 -5.97 -20.73 -20.13
N ASN A 234 -6.41 -21.00 -18.91
CA ASN A 234 -5.91 -20.41 -17.68
C ASN A 234 -4.37 -20.40 -17.61
N ILE A 235 -3.81 -19.19 -17.63
CA ILE A 235 -2.36 -18.97 -17.70
C ILE A 235 -1.70 -19.32 -16.36
N ASP A 236 -2.28 -18.92 -15.23
CA ASP A 236 -1.73 -19.21 -13.89
C ASP A 236 -1.73 -20.72 -13.59
N CYS A 237 -2.80 -21.43 -13.97
CA CYS A 237 -2.85 -22.89 -13.89
C CYS A 237 -1.72 -23.51 -14.73
N SER A 238 -1.58 -23.10 -16.00
CA SER A 238 -0.54 -23.61 -16.90
C SER A 238 0.86 -23.35 -16.33
N HIS A 239 1.11 -22.13 -15.86
CA HIS A 239 2.37 -21.72 -15.23
C HIS A 239 2.69 -22.58 -14.00
N TYR A 240 1.69 -22.87 -13.15
CA TYR A 240 1.85 -23.71 -11.95
C TYR A 240 2.04 -25.22 -12.25
N ARG A 241 1.60 -25.75 -13.40
CA ARG A 241 1.69 -27.20 -13.69
C ARG A 241 3.13 -27.74 -13.67
N SER A 242 4.14 -26.92 -13.99
CA SER A 242 5.57 -27.24 -13.79
C SER A 242 5.87 -27.73 -12.37
N VAL A 243 5.27 -27.12 -11.35
CA VAL A 243 5.40 -27.47 -9.92
C VAL A 243 4.74 -28.81 -9.62
N ILE A 244 3.54 -29.04 -10.14
CA ILE A 244 2.76 -30.27 -9.91
C ILE A 244 3.47 -31.48 -10.54
N VAL A 245 3.92 -31.33 -11.79
CA VAL A 245 4.68 -32.36 -12.51
C VAL A 245 6.00 -32.64 -11.78
N PHE A 246 6.79 -31.62 -11.45
CA PHE A 246 8.04 -31.81 -10.72
C PHE A 246 7.83 -32.45 -9.33
N SER A 247 6.75 -32.11 -8.63
CA SER A 247 6.40 -32.73 -7.33
C SER A 247 6.03 -34.21 -7.46
N ARG A 248 5.26 -34.59 -8.49
CA ARG A 248 4.93 -36.00 -8.81
C ARG A 248 6.19 -36.78 -9.26
N PHE A 249 7.10 -36.14 -10.00
CA PHE A 249 8.44 -36.67 -10.31
C PHE A 249 9.26 -36.93 -9.03
N VAL A 250 9.38 -35.92 -8.15
CA VAL A 250 10.08 -36.05 -6.85
C VAL A 250 9.51 -37.21 -6.06
N ASN A 251 8.19 -37.31 -5.90
CA ASN A 251 7.53 -38.34 -5.08
C ASN A 251 7.58 -39.76 -5.67
N GLY A 252 8.01 -39.94 -6.93
CA GLY A 252 7.96 -41.25 -7.59
C GLY A 252 6.55 -41.69 -8.01
N GLN A 253 5.61 -40.74 -8.10
CA GLN A 253 4.22 -40.97 -8.51
C GLN A 253 4.01 -40.45 -9.94
N HIS A 254 4.81 -40.96 -10.89
CA HIS A 254 4.78 -40.53 -12.29
C HIS A 254 4.59 -41.71 -13.24
N ASN A 255 3.40 -41.80 -13.85
CA ASN A 255 3.15 -42.60 -15.05
C ASN A 255 3.32 -41.74 -16.32
N PHE A 256 4.23 -40.77 -16.30
CA PHE A 256 4.43 -39.85 -17.41
C PHE A 256 5.36 -40.47 -18.44
N ALA A 257 4.93 -40.51 -19.70
CA ALA A 257 5.80 -40.89 -20.80
C ALA A 257 6.73 -39.72 -21.13
N ILE A 258 8.03 -39.98 -21.22
CA ILE A 258 9.04 -38.99 -21.60
C ILE A 258 9.63 -39.38 -22.95
N ALA A 259 9.58 -38.47 -23.92
CA ALA A 259 10.16 -38.62 -25.25
C ALA A 259 11.32 -37.64 -25.45
N THR A 260 12.36 -38.06 -26.17
CA THR A 260 13.47 -37.19 -26.59
C THR A 260 13.09 -36.40 -27.84
N CYS A 261 13.37 -35.11 -27.85
CA CYS A 261 13.15 -34.23 -29.01
C CYS A 261 14.48 -33.82 -29.64
N GLN A 262 14.56 -33.79 -30.97
CA GLN A 262 15.75 -33.34 -31.71
C GLN A 262 15.93 -31.81 -31.61
N ASP A 263 14.83 -31.05 -31.68
CA ASP A 263 14.79 -29.62 -31.40
C ASP A 263 13.42 -29.18 -30.83
N ILE A 264 13.32 -27.89 -30.47
CA ILE A 264 12.12 -27.28 -29.86
C ILE A 264 10.87 -27.29 -30.78
N ASN A 265 11.03 -27.39 -32.09
CA ASN A 265 9.91 -27.44 -33.02
C ASN A 265 9.22 -28.83 -32.98
N GLU A 266 9.98 -29.92 -32.74
CA GLU A 266 9.44 -31.27 -32.63
C GLU A 266 8.46 -31.40 -31.45
N VAL A 267 8.69 -30.65 -30.36
CA VAL A 267 7.80 -30.58 -29.17
C VAL A 267 6.35 -30.26 -29.57
N ALA A 268 6.15 -29.35 -30.53
CA ALA A 268 4.82 -28.94 -30.99
C ALA A 268 4.14 -29.96 -31.93
N SER A 269 4.89 -30.92 -32.50
CA SER A 269 4.37 -32.01 -33.33
C SER A 269 4.26 -33.36 -32.60
N GLY A 270 4.84 -33.46 -31.41
CA GLY A 270 5.01 -34.72 -30.67
C GLY A 270 6.37 -35.35 -30.96
N CYS A 271 7.16 -35.58 -29.91
CA CYS A 271 8.53 -36.08 -30.02
C CYS A 271 8.60 -37.61 -30.17
N THR A 272 9.68 -38.07 -30.80
CA THR A 272 9.85 -39.48 -31.17
C THR A 272 10.04 -40.44 -29.98
N LEU A 273 9.31 -41.56 -30.02
CA LEU A 273 9.15 -42.50 -28.90
C LEU A 273 10.26 -43.55 -28.80
N ASP A 274 11.37 -43.19 -28.16
CA ASP A 274 12.14 -44.13 -27.33
C ASP A 274 11.87 -43.79 -25.85
N PRO A 275 11.09 -44.61 -25.10
CA PRO A 275 10.70 -44.28 -23.73
C PRO A 275 11.87 -44.48 -22.75
N ILE A 276 12.45 -43.37 -22.27
CA ILE A 276 13.54 -43.39 -21.29
C ILE A 276 12.95 -43.33 -19.86
N GLU A 277 13.28 -44.33 -19.04
CA GLU A 277 12.91 -44.38 -17.62
C GLU A 277 13.82 -43.44 -16.80
N ILE A 278 13.52 -42.13 -16.81
CA ILE A 278 14.34 -41.11 -16.14
C ILE A 278 14.15 -41.16 -14.61
N GLN A 279 15.17 -41.67 -13.91
CA GLN A 279 15.26 -41.51 -12.46
C GLN A 279 16.03 -40.23 -12.09
N LEU A 280 15.39 -39.37 -11.30
CA LEU A 280 15.91 -38.05 -10.88
C LEU A 280 17.30 -38.03 -10.21
N GLU A 281 17.89 -39.18 -9.86
CA GLU A 281 19.17 -39.23 -9.12
C GLU A 281 20.36 -39.71 -9.98
N GLU A 282 20.13 -40.13 -11.24
CA GLU A 282 21.19 -40.36 -12.24
C GLU A 282 21.20 -39.25 -13.31
N GLU A 283 22.34 -39.05 -13.99
CA GLU A 283 22.52 -37.94 -14.93
C GLU A 283 21.95 -38.27 -16.32
N SER A 284 20.71 -37.87 -16.56
CA SER A 284 20.10 -37.89 -17.89
C SER A 284 20.93 -37.07 -18.90
N PRO A 285 20.96 -37.46 -20.18
CA PRO A 285 21.65 -36.69 -21.22
C PRO A 285 21.17 -35.24 -21.29
N SER A 286 22.07 -34.32 -21.68
CA SER A 286 21.67 -32.95 -22.01
C SER A 286 20.88 -32.94 -23.33
N GLY A 287 19.70 -32.32 -23.33
CA GLY A 287 18.77 -32.36 -24.46
C GLY A 287 17.40 -31.79 -24.14
N ILE A 288 16.52 -31.81 -25.15
CA ILE A 288 15.12 -31.39 -25.04
C ILE A 288 14.25 -32.63 -24.86
N TYR A 289 13.31 -32.57 -23.91
CA TYR A 289 12.45 -33.68 -23.53
C TYR A 289 11.00 -33.25 -23.46
N GLN A 290 10.08 -34.07 -23.98
CA GLN A 290 8.64 -33.87 -23.84
C GLN A 290 8.09 -34.81 -22.77
N ILE A 291 7.41 -34.25 -21.76
CA ILE A 291 6.70 -34.98 -20.71
C ILE A 291 5.22 -35.01 -21.08
N ASN A 292 4.69 -36.15 -21.50
CA ASN A 292 3.28 -36.30 -21.84
C ASN A 292 2.46 -36.69 -20.59
N THR A 293 1.53 -35.83 -20.16
CA THR A 293 0.68 -36.08 -18.98
C THR A 293 -0.56 -36.94 -19.30
N ALA A 294 -0.98 -37.01 -20.57
CA ALA A 294 -2.18 -37.75 -21.01
C ALA A 294 -2.04 -39.28 -20.93
N ALA A 295 -0.83 -39.82 -20.72
CA ALA A 295 -0.64 -41.25 -20.42
C ALA A 295 -1.14 -41.66 -19.02
N ALA A 296 -1.55 -40.69 -18.18
CA ALA A 296 -1.99 -40.89 -16.80
C ALA A 296 -3.48 -40.56 -16.57
N GLU A 297 -4.36 -40.95 -17.50
CA GLU A 297 -5.82 -40.88 -17.31
C GLU A 297 -6.33 -41.79 -16.18
N ALA A 298 -6.37 -41.27 -14.94
CA ALA A 298 -7.39 -41.51 -13.91
C ALA A 298 -6.91 -41.06 -12.52
N ILE A 299 -7.14 -39.78 -12.17
CA ILE A 299 -7.36 -39.20 -10.82
C ILE A 299 -7.54 -37.69 -11.05
N ASN A 300 -8.68 -37.13 -10.66
CA ASN A 300 -9.09 -35.79 -11.07
C ASN A 300 -8.53 -34.72 -10.11
N ASP A 301 -7.62 -33.88 -10.62
CA ASP A 301 -7.13 -32.65 -9.97
C ASP A 301 -7.38 -31.45 -10.91
N GLU A 302 -8.64 -31.01 -11.02
CA GLU A 302 -9.02 -29.79 -11.74
C GLU A 302 -9.05 -28.59 -10.79
N VAL A 303 -8.33 -27.54 -11.16
CA VAL A 303 -8.13 -26.32 -10.37
C VAL A 303 -8.31 -25.12 -11.28
N GLU A 304 -9.43 -24.41 -11.12
CA GLU A 304 -9.73 -23.19 -11.88
C GLU A 304 -9.33 -21.93 -11.10
N ILE A 305 -8.19 -21.35 -11.46
CA ILE A 305 -7.83 -19.98 -11.07
C ILE A 305 -8.43 -19.01 -12.10
N LEU A 306 -9.26 -18.03 -11.73
CA LEU A 306 -9.63 -16.98 -12.68
C LEU A 306 -9.69 -15.57 -12.10
N PHE A 307 -8.95 -14.68 -12.77
CA PHE A 307 -8.94 -13.23 -12.62
C PHE A 307 -10.34 -12.62 -12.73
N VAL A 308 -10.67 -11.70 -11.82
CA VAL A 308 -11.29 -10.41 -12.20
C VAL A 308 -10.62 -9.28 -11.45
N GLY A 309 -10.04 -8.34 -12.20
CA GLY A 309 -9.58 -7.06 -11.69
C GLY A 309 -10.50 -5.93 -12.16
N ILE A 310 -11.05 -5.18 -11.21
CA ILE A 310 -11.53 -3.78 -11.37
C ILE A 310 -12.57 -3.56 -12.48
N PHE A 311 -13.85 -3.75 -12.15
CA PHE A 311 -14.93 -2.98 -12.78
C PHE A 311 -16.07 -2.70 -11.79
N VAL A 312 -16.11 -1.48 -11.23
CA VAL A 312 -17.30 -0.73 -10.74
C VAL A 312 -16.82 0.49 -9.94
N THR A 313 -17.14 1.70 -10.43
CA THR A 313 -17.78 2.80 -9.66
C THR A 313 -17.94 4.01 -10.58
N LEU A 314 -19.14 4.16 -11.18
CA LEU A 314 -19.82 5.43 -11.51
C LEU A 314 -21.01 5.14 -12.44
N VAL A 315 -22.24 5.15 -11.89
CA VAL A 315 -23.48 5.78 -12.43
C VAL A 315 -24.60 5.62 -11.40
N ALA A 316 -24.95 6.74 -10.76
CA ALA A 316 -26.22 7.08 -10.09
C ALA A 316 -26.00 8.51 -9.55
N CYS A 317 -26.74 9.56 -9.88
CA CYS A 317 -28.05 9.73 -10.52
C CYS A 317 -28.01 10.96 -11.47
N ALA A 318 -28.95 11.22 -12.40
CA ALA A 318 -30.01 10.40 -13.02
C ALA A 318 -30.60 11.15 -14.25
N CYS A 319 -31.32 10.42 -15.12
CA CYS A 319 -32.25 10.89 -16.17
C CYS A 319 -31.65 11.82 -17.27
N SER A 320 -31.78 11.50 -18.57
CA SER A 320 -33.04 11.09 -19.24
C SER A 320 -32.84 10.50 -20.64
N SER A 321 -33.88 9.79 -21.13
CA SER A 321 -34.12 9.39 -22.53
C SER A 321 -33.04 8.64 -23.32
N SER A 322 -33.11 7.31 -23.24
CA SER A 322 -33.21 6.38 -24.39
C SER A 322 -32.40 6.64 -25.68
N ILE A 323 -31.33 5.86 -25.87
CA ILE A 323 -31.12 4.98 -27.04
C ILE A 323 -30.14 3.88 -26.59
N GLY A 324 -30.41 2.62 -26.96
CA GLY A 324 -29.60 1.47 -26.54
C GLY A 324 -28.64 0.99 -27.62
N LEU A 325 -27.50 0.45 -27.18
CA LEU A 325 -26.75 -0.57 -27.92
C LEU A 325 -26.73 -1.85 -27.07
N LEU A 326 -26.82 -3.00 -27.74
CA LEU A 326 -27.02 -4.30 -27.11
C LEU A 326 -25.68 -5.03 -26.95
N GLU A 327 -25.44 -5.58 -25.76
CA GLU A 327 -24.65 -6.80 -25.62
C GLU A 327 -25.58 -8.01 -25.49
N PRO A 328 -25.14 -9.23 -25.88
CA PRO A 328 -26.04 -10.36 -26.10
C PRO A 328 -26.60 -10.96 -24.80
N ILE A 329 -27.72 -11.67 -24.96
CA ILE A 329 -28.39 -12.39 -23.89
C ILE A 329 -27.53 -13.60 -23.46
N ASN A 330 -26.89 -13.50 -22.30
CA ASN A 330 -26.58 -14.69 -21.49
C ASN A 330 -27.86 -15.10 -20.72
N PRO A 331 -28.12 -16.39 -20.47
CA PRO A 331 -29.42 -16.83 -19.95
C PRO A 331 -29.69 -16.32 -18.53
N LEU A 332 -30.98 -16.25 -18.18
CA LEU A 332 -31.41 -15.97 -16.82
C LEU A 332 -30.88 -17.07 -15.89
N PHE A 333 -30.05 -16.68 -14.91
CA PHE A 333 -29.53 -17.62 -13.91
C PHE A 333 -30.66 -18.39 -13.26
N ASN A 334 -30.58 -19.71 -13.36
CA ASN A 334 -31.60 -20.66 -12.98
C ASN A 334 -31.01 -21.61 -11.95
N ALA A 335 -31.29 -21.36 -10.67
CA ALA A 335 -30.73 -22.14 -9.58
C ALA A 335 -30.99 -23.67 -9.71
N TYR A 336 -32.04 -24.08 -10.43
CA TYR A 336 -32.35 -25.50 -10.68
C TYR A 336 -31.40 -26.21 -11.66
N SER A 337 -30.66 -25.49 -12.50
CA SER A 337 -29.60 -26.03 -13.37
C SER A 337 -28.19 -25.60 -12.95
N ASP A 338 -28.08 -24.39 -12.40
CA ASP A 338 -26.82 -23.65 -12.28
C ASP A 338 -26.19 -23.78 -10.87
N VAL A 339 -26.90 -24.36 -9.90
CA VAL A 339 -26.38 -24.68 -8.56
C VAL A 339 -26.07 -26.17 -8.48
N ARG A 340 -24.88 -26.52 -8.00
CA ARG A 340 -24.41 -27.90 -7.85
C ARG A 340 -24.40 -28.26 -6.36
N ILE A 341 -25.00 -29.39 -6.02
CA ILE A 341 -25.09 -29.90 -4.64
C ILE A 341 -24.05 -31.03 -4.53
N MET A 342 -23.03 -30.85 -3.70
CA MET A 342 -21.92 -31.80 -3.59
C MET A 342 -21.90 -32.44 -2.20
N LEU A 343 -21.97 -33.78 -2.15
CA LEU A 343 -21.95 -34.58 -0.92
C LEU A 343 -20.55 -35.08 -0.60
N SER A 344 -20.04 -34.73 0.58
CA SER A 344 -18.88 -35.34 1.21
C SER A 344 -19.28 -36.06 2.50
N THR A 345 -18.69 -37.23 2.72
CA THR A 345 -18.81 -38.08 3.91
C THR A 345 -17.44 -38.70 4.19
N ARG A 346 -17.26 -39.40 5.31
CA ARG A 346 -16.00 -40.13 5.59
C ARG A 346 -15.62 -41.16 4.52
N GLU A 347 -16.60 -41.68 3.77
CA GLU A 347 -16.39 -42.69 2.72
C GLU A 347 -15.88 -42.08 1.41
N ASN A 348 -16.11 -40.78 1.19
CA ASN A 348 -15.74 -40.06 -0.03
C ASN A 348 -15.14 -38.65 0.26
N ARG A 349 -14.46 -38.51 1.40
CA ARG A 349 -13.94 -37.26 1.99
C ARG A 349 -13.26 -36.33 0.99
N ASP A 350 -12.39 -36.90 0.17
CA ASP A 350 -11.56 -36.18 -0.82
C ASP A 350 -12.07 -36.33 -2.26
N ASN A 351 -13.21 -37.01 -2.47
CA ASN A 351 -13.89 -37.14 -3.76
C ASN A 351 -15.41 -36.93 -3.59
N PRO A 352 -15.87 -35.68 -3.41
CA PRO A 352 -17.30 -35.38 -3.19
C PRO A 352 -18.17 -35.75 -4.40
N ILE A 353 -19.37 -36.27 -4.14
CA ILE A 353 -20.28 -36.80 -5.17
C ILE A 353 -21.39 -35.78 -5.42
N ARG A 354 -21.64 -35.42 -6.70
CA ARG A 354 -22.75 -34.55 -7.07
C ARG A 354 -24.09 -35.24 -6.85
N LEU A 355 -24.98 -34.59 -6.11
CA LEU A 355 -26.38 -34.99 -5.96
C LEU A 355 -27.26 -34.26 -6.97
N ASN A 356 -28.18 -34.98 -7.59
CA ASN A 356 -29.20 -34.43 -8.48
C ASN A 356 -30.31 -33.76 -7.64
N PHE A 357 -30.81 -32.61 -8.10
CA PHE A 357 -31.86 -31.87 -7.39
C PHE A 357 -33.19 -32.66 -7.36
N ARG A 358 -33.68 -32.92 -6.14
CA ARG A 358 -34.92 -33.67 -5.83
C ARG A 358 -35.00 -35.09 -6.44
N ASP A 359 -33.86 -35.69 -6.75
CA ASP A 359 -33.76 -37.07 -7.22
C ASP A 359 -33.56 -38.05 -6.05
N LEU A 360 -34.55 -38.90 -5.82
CA LEU A 360 -34.52 -39.96 -4.81
C LEU A 360 -33.38 -40.97 -5.05
N SER A 361 -33.11 -41.32 -6.30
CA SER A 361 -32.12 -42.34 -6.66
C SER A 361 -30.70 -41.81 -6.42
N SER A 362 -30.42 -40.57 -6.78
CA SER A 362 -29.13 -39.93 -6.54
C SER A 362 -28.76 -39.89 -5.05
N VAL A 363 -29.72 -39.60 -4.16
CA VAL A 363 -29.46 -39.66 -2.70
C VAL A 363 -29.27 -41.11 -2.24
N GLN A 364 -30.15 -42.04 -2.64
CA GLN A 364 -30.12 -43.45 -2.21
C GLN A 364 -28.91 -44.25 -2.71
N GLN A 365 -28.30 -43.85 -3.82
CA GLN A 365 -27.11 -44.50 -4.40
C GLN A 365 -25.80 -43.87 -3.92
N SER A 366 -25.87 -42.74 -3.20
CA SER A 366 -24.72 -42.06 -2.61
C SER A 366 -24.40 -42.57 -1.20
N PRO A 367 -23.23 -42.24 -0.61
CA PRO A 367 -22.90 -42.52 0.80
C PRO A 367 -23.77 -41.81 1.85
N PHE A 368 -24.86 -41.12 1.45
CA PHE A 368 -25.72 -40.36 2.37
C PHE A 368 -26.38 -41.27 3.41
N ASN A 369 -26.17 -40.96 4.69
CA ASN A 369 -26.68 -41.76 5.80
C ASN A 369 -27.67 -40.95 6.64
N SER A 370 -28.97 -41.27 6.58
CA SER A 370 -30.04 -40.53 7.28
C SER A 370 -29.95 -40.55 8.81
N GLN A 371 -29.11 -41.41 9.38
CA GLN A 371 -28.87 -41.45 10.82
C GLN A 371 -27.78 -40.47 11.27
N LYS A 372 -26.98 -39.92 10.35
CA LYS A 372 -25.93 -38.92 10.62
C LYS A 372 -26.49 -37.49 10.51
N PRO A 373 -26.00 -36.52 11.31
CA PRO A 373 -26.33 -35.09 11.15
C PRO A 373 -25.97 -34.54 9.76
N LEU A 374 -26.63 -33.45 9.36
CA LEU A 374 -26.34 -32.73 8.12
C LEU A 374 -25.62 -31.41 8.42
N ARG A 375 -24.47 -31.18 7.80
CA ARG A 375 -23.84 -29.85 7.74
C ARG A 375 -23.93 -29.35 6.30
N VAL A 376 -24.32 -28.10 6.12
CA VAL A 376 -24.39 -27.44 4.81
C VAL A 376 -23.41 -26.28 4.78
N LEU A 377 -22.54 -26.22 3.78
CA LEU A 377 -21.51 -25.19 3.61
C LEU A 377 -21.84 -24.36 2.35
N ILE A 378 -21.74 -23.02 2.45
CA ILE A 378 -22.10 -22.10 1.34
C ILE A 378 -21.02 -21.00 1.20
N HIS A 379 -20.43 -20.92 0.01
CA HIS A 379 -19.36 -19.97 -0.31
C HIS A 379 -19.88 -18.56 -0.70
N GLY A 380 -18.96 -17.60 -0.75
CA GLY A 380 -19.20 -16.19 -1.00
C GLY A 380 -19.26 -15.78 -2.48
N TRP A 381 -19.20 -14.46 -2.68
CA TRP A 381 -18.99 -13.85 -4.01
C TRP A 381 -17.56 -14.11 -4.47
N TRP A 382 -17.37 -14.36 -5.77
CA TRP A 382 -16.06 -14.71 -6.35
C TRP A 382 -15.39 -15.99 -5.79
N GLU A 383 -16.18 -16.88 -5.19
CA GLU A 383 -15.77 -18.21 -4.73
C GLU A 383 -16.60 -19.32 -5.42
N ASP A 384 -16.21 -20.57 -5.21
CA ASP A 384 -16.74 -21.78 -5.86
C ASP A 384 -16.57 -23.04 -4.97
N GLU A 385 -16.74 -24.25 -5.51
CA GLU A 385 -16.55 -25.51 -4.79
C GLU A 385 -15.18 -25.66 -4.11
N THR A 386 -14.11 -25.02 -4.62
CA THR A 386 -12.73 -25.22 -4.14
C THR A 386 -12.34 -24.40 -2.91
N SER A 387 -13.19 -23.44 -2.52
CA SER A 387 -12.94 -22.50 -1.41
C SER A 387 -12.71 -23.16 -0.05
N ASP A 388 -11.90 -22.54 0.82
CA ASP A 388 -11.54 -23.05 2.17
C ASP A 388 -12.78 -23.32 3.07
N ILE A 389 -13.85 -22.55 2.87
CA ILE A 389 -15.14 -22.72 3.56
C ILE A 389 -15.87 -24.01 3.13
N ASN A 390 -15.60 -24.52 1.93
CA ASN A 390 -16.10 -25.80 1.46
C ASN A 390 -15.10 -26.92 1.75
N ILE A 391 -13.91 -26.88 1.16
CA ILE A 391 -12.95 -27.99 1.18
C ILE A 391 -12.34 -28.21 2.57
N GLU A 392 -11.62 -27.23 3.13
CA GLU A 392 -10.85 -27.44 4.35
C GLU A 392 -11.78 -27.61 5.57
N THR A 393 -12.88 -26.85 5.59
CA THR A 393 -13.93 -26.99 6.60
C THR A 393 -14.62 -28.37 6.52
N SER A 394 -14.91 -28.89 5.32
CA SER A 394 -15.47 -30.24 5.15
C SER A 394 -14.50 -31.32 5.62
N ARG A 395 -13.22 -31.23 5.22
CA ARG A 395 -12.16 -32.15 5.62
C ARG A 395 -12.02 -32.24 7.13
N LEU A 396 -11.86 -31.11 7.81
CA LEU A 396 -11.70 -31.07 9.27
C LEU A 396 -12.96 -31.57 10.00
N LEU A 397 -14.16 -31.17 9.56
CA LEU A 397 -15.40 -31.67 10.15
C LEU A 397 -15.52 -33.21 10.01
N LEU A 398 -15.06 -33.80 8.90
CA LEU A 398 -15.05 -35.26 8.71
C LEU A 398 -13.92 -35.96 9.48
N ASP A 399 -12.78 -35.31 9.71
CA ASP A 399 -11.70 -35.87 10.53
C ASP A 399 -12.13 -36.02 12.00
N TYR A 400 -12.81 -35.01 12.56
CA TYR A 400 -13.30 -35.03 13.94
C TYR A 400 -14.66 -35.75 14.10
N TYR A 401 -15.59 -35.62 13.14
CA TYR A 401 -16.98 -36.09 13.27
C TYR A 401 -17.45 -36.94 12.07
N ASP A 402 -18.54 -37.70 12.26
CA ASP A 402 -19.14 -38.52 11.19
C ASP A 402 -20.48 -37.92 10.75
N PHE A 403 -20.42 -37.03 9.75
CA PHE A 403 -21.54 -36.25 9.23
C PHE A 403 -21.80 -36.52 7.75
N ASN A 404 -23.02 -36.20 7.30
CA ASN A 404 -23.24 -35.85 5.90
C ASN A 404 -22.87 -34.37 5.74
N ILE A 405 -21.98 -34.02 4.81
CA ILE A 405 -21.67 -32.63 4.48
C ILE A 405 -22.13 -32.36 3.05
N LEU A 406 -23.06 -31.43 2.89
CA LEU A 406 -23.34 -30.82 1.59
C LEU A 406 -22.57 -29.52 1.49
N PHE A 407 -21.81 -29.30 0.43
CA PHE A 407 -21.41 -27.95 0.05
C PHE A 407 -22.14 -27.53 -1.23
N ILE A 408 -22.55 -26.27 -1.24
CA ILE A 408 -23.42 -25.68 -2.26
C ILE A 408 -22.56 -24.82 -3.15
N ASP A 409 -22.19 -25.38 -4.30
CA ASP A 409 -21.55 -24.64 -5.37
C ASP A 409 -22.60 -23.85 -6.15
N TRP A 410 -22.41 -22.54 -6.19
CA TRP A 410 -23.19 -21.61 -7.00
C TRP A 410 -22.26 -20.74 -7.86
N SER A 411 -21.12 -21.27 -8.31
CA SER A 411 -20.08 -20.64 -9.14
C SER A 411 -20.64 -19.87 -10.35
N GLU A 412 -21.52 -20.48 -11.13
CA GLU A 412 -22.29 -19.87 -12.24
C GLU A 412 -23.03 -18.58 -11.81
N GLY A 413 -23.44 -18.56 -10.54
CA GLY A 413 -24.11 -17.48 -9.85
C GLY A 413 -23.17 -16.45 -9.20
N SER A 414 -22.02 -16.88 -8.65
CA SER A 414 -21.10 -16.09 -7.84
C SER A 414 -20.00 -15.40 -8.66
N ARG A 415 -19.46 -16.06 -9.69
CA ARG A 415 -18.34 -15.59 -10.52
C ARG A 415 -18.77 -14.57 -11.58
N THR A 416 -19.66 -13.64 -11.21
CA THR A 416 -20.05 -12.48 -12.04
C THR A 416 -19.38 -11.21 -11.55
N ILE A 417 -18.76 -10.46 -12.49
CA ILE A 417 -18.09 -9.16 -12.26
C ILE A 417 -19.02 -8.19 -11.52
N SER A 418 -20.33 -8.30 -11.75
CA SER A 418 -21.33 -7.47 -11.09
C SER A 418 -21.75 -8.08 -9.75
N TYR A 419 -21.19 -7.58 -8.65
CA TYR A 419 -21.67 -7.87 -7.29
C TYR A 419 -23.20 -7.68 -7.14
N LEU A 420 -23.78 -6.72 -7.87
CA LEU A 420 -25.23 -6.51 -7.90
C LEU A 420 -25.98 -7.69 -8.53
N GLN A 421 -25.44 -8.32 -9.59
CA GLN A 421 -26.02 -9.55 -10.14
C GLN A 421 -25.89 -10.70 -9.15
N ALA A 422 -24.71 -10.91 -8.55
CA ALA A 422 -24.50 -11.95 -7.53
C ALA A 422 -25.46 -11.78 -6.35
N ARG A 423 -25.55 -10.57 -5.77
CA ARG A 423 -26.49 -10.21 -4.70
C ARG A 423 -27.96 -10.42 -5.10
N ASN A 424 -28.33 -10.17 -6.36
CA ASN A 424 -29.70 -10.42 -6.83
C ASN A 424 -30.01 -11.91 -7.09
N ARG A 425 -28.99 -12.77 -7.19
CA ARG A 425 -29.14 -14.23 -7.26
C ARG A 425 -29.28 -14.89 -5.89
N VAL A 426 -28.88 -14.20 -4.80
CA VAL A 426 -28.92 -14.72 -3.40
C VAL A 426 -30.28 -15.30 -2.98
N PRO A 427 -31.44 -14.64 -3.24
CA PRO A 427 -32.74 -15.23 -2.90
C PRO A 427 -33.05 -16.53 -3.66
N LEU A 428 -32.65 -16.61 -4.94
CA LEU A 428 -32.94 -17.76 -5.80
C LEU A 428 -32.20 -19.02 -5.33
N VAL A 429 -30.94 -18.87 -4.88
CA VAL A 429 -30.16 -19.98 -4.30
C VAL A 429 -30.73 -20.39 -2.93
N GLY A 430 -31.17 -19.42 -2.12
CA GLY A 430 -31.83 -19.68 -0.83
C GLY A 430 -33.16 -20.43 -0.98
N GLU A 431 -33.99 -20.04 -1.95
CA GLU A 431 -35.24 -20.71 -2.34
C GLU A 431 -35.00 -22.15 -2.84
N PHE A 432 -34.02 -22.33 -3.73
CA PHE A 432 -33.60 -23.63 -4.25
C PHE A 432 -33.15 -24.57 -3.12
N LEU A 433 -32.27 -24.09 -2.24
CA LEU A 433 -31.74 -24.89 -1.13
C LEU A 433 -32.84 -25.23 -0.11
N ALA A 434 -33.74 -24.30 0.21
CA ALA A 434 -34.91 -24.58 1.05
C ALA A 434 -35.80 -25.68 0.44
N SER A 435 -36.06 -25.62 -0.87
CA SER A 435 -36.80 -26.69 -1.55
C SER A 435 -36.07 -28.03 -1.60
N TYR A 436 -34.73 -28.05 -1.52
CA TYR A 436 -33.97 -29.30 -1.45
C TYR A 436 -33.99 -29.90 -0.05
N LEU A 437 -33.85 -29.09 1.00
CA LEU A 437 -33.95 -29.54 2.40
C LEU A 437 -35.37 -30.04 2.73
N ASP A 438 -36.42 -29.35 2.28
CA ASP A 438 -37.80 -29.84 2.45
C ASP A 438 -37.99 -31.19 1.74
N PHE A 439 -37.42 -31.40 0.55
CA PHE A 439 -37.43 -32.69 -0.14
C PHE A 439 -36.69 -33.79 0.62
N LEU A 440 -35.51 -33.52 1.17
CA LEU A 440 -34.76 -34.48 1.98
C LEU A 440 -35.55 -34.85 3.25
N HIS A 441 -36.22 -33.89 3.88
CA HIS A 441 -37.03 -34.12 5.07
C HIS A 441 -38.31 -34.91 4.75
N GLU A 442 -39.05 -34.55 3.69
CA GLU A 442 -40.25 -35.27 3.22
C GLU A 442 -39.98 -36.75 2.91
N ASN A 443 -38.74 -37.11 2.55
CA ASN A 443 -38.32 -38.47 2.26
C ASN A 443 -37.54 -39.14 3.41
N ASN A 444 -37.55 -38.56 4.62
CA ASN A 444 -36.90 -39.09 5.84
C ASN A 444 -35.37 -39.23 5.76
N PHE A 445 -34.70 -38.44 4.91
CA PHE A 445 -33.23 -38.37 4.90
C PHE A 445 -32.68 -37.47 6.00
N ILE A 446 -33.39 -36.42 6.40
CA ILE A 446 -32.95 -35.49 7.46
C ILE A 446 -34.04 -35.16 8.49
N ASP A 447 -33.58 -34.91 9.72
CA ASP A 447 -34.33 -34.19 10.75
C ASP A 447 -33.76 -32.78 10.85
N TYR A 448 -34.61 -31.75 10.72
CA TYR A 448 -34.24 -30.35 10.80
C TYR A 448 -33.53 -29.95 12.11
N ASN A 449 -33.83 -30.65 13.22
CA ASN A 449 -33.15 -30.46 14.50
C ASN A 449 -31.67 -30.89 14.48
N ARG A 450 -31.22 -31.56 13.40
CA ARG A 450 -29.87 -32.07 13.20
C ARG A 450 -29.18 -31.44 11.97
N VAL A 451 -29.82 -30.45 11.33
CA VAL A 451 -29.28 -29.65 10.22
C VAL A 451 -28.61 -28.40 10.76
N SER A 452 -27.40 -28.10 10.29
CA SER A 452 -26.76 -26.81 10.52
C SER A 452 -26.17 -26.26 9.22
N ILE A 453 -26.29 -24.95 8.99
CA ILE A 453 -25.79 -24.28 7.78
C ILE A 453 -24.70 -23.29 8.17
N VAL A 454 -23.54 -23.36 7.52
CA VAL A 454 -22.44 -22.38 7.65
C VAL A 454 -22.33 -21.67 6.31
N GLY A 455 -22.42 -20.34 6.32
CA GLY A 455 -22.35 -19.53 5.11
C GLY A 455 -21.35 -18.39 5.26
N PHE A 456 -20.50 -18.18 4.25
CA PHE A 456 -19.55 -17.07 4.21
C PHE A 456 -20.01 -15.95 3.28
N SER A 457 -19.83 -14.69 3.67
CA SER A 457 -20.11 -13.51 2.84
C SER A 457 -21.56 -13.48 2.30
N LEU A 458 -21.79 -13.71 1.00
CA LEU A 458 -23.14 -13.82 0.43
C LEU A 458 -23.83 -15.14 0.83
N GLY A 459 -23.07 -16.21 0.99
CA GLY A 459 -23.55 -17.51 1.46
C GLY A 459 -24.15 -17.46 2.87
N ALA A 460 -23.71 -16.53 3.72
CA ALA A 460 -24.33 -16.27 5.02
C ALA A 460 -25.80 -15.83 4.87
N HIS A 461 -26.09 -14.97 3.90
CA HIS A 461 -27.45 -14.51 3.60
C HIS A 461 -28.28 -15.57 2.87
N MET A 462 -27.65 -16.41 2.06
CA MET A 462 -28.32 -17.62 1.51
C MET A 462 -28.76 -18.56 2.62
N ALA A 463 -27.88 -18.83 3.61
CA ALA A 463 -28.22 -19.66 4.77
C ALA A 463 -29.43 -19.10 5.54
N GLY A 464 -29.45 -17.79 5.77
CA GLY A 464 -30.58 -17.10 6.40
C GLY A 464 -31.88 -17.21 5.59
N ILE A 465 -31.84 -16.91 4.30
CA ILE A 465 -33.00 -17.04 3.40
C ILE A 465 -33.48 -18.50 3.32
N THR A 466 -32.57 -19.49 3.31
CA THR A 466 -32.92 -20.91 3.37
C THR A 466 -33.67 -21.24 4.65
N GLY A 467 -33.16 -20.84 5.82
CA GLY A 467 -33.83 -21.07 7.11
C GLY A 467 -35.18 -20.37 7.22
N LYS A 468 -35.31 -19.18 6.64
CA LYS A 468 -36.54 -18.39 6.53
C LYS A 468 -37.61 -19.01 5.60
N LEU A 469 -37.23 -19.92 4.70
CA LEU A 469 -38.11 -20.44 3.62
C LEU A 469 -38.44 -21.95 3.68
N VAL A 470 -37.73 -22.74 4.48
CA VAL A 470 -38.09 -24.15 4.72
C VAL A 470 -39.48 -24.25 5.37
N ARG A 471 -40.32 -25.16 4.88
CA ARG A 471 -41.76 -25.21 5.24
C ARG A 471 -42.13 -26.38 6.13
N ARG A 472 -41.26 -27.37 6.28
CA ARG A 472 -41.53 -28.59 7.07
C ARG A 472 -40.85 -28.62 8.45
N GLY A 473 -40.04 -27.62 8.79
CA GLY A 473 -39.39 -27.51 10.11
C GLY A 473 -38.62 -26.20 10.28
N PHE A 474 -37.76 -26.15 11.30
CA PHE A 474 -36.85 -25.04 11.57
C PHE A 474 -35.40 -25.56 11.59
N ILE A 475 -34.51 -24.95 10.82
CA ILE A 475 -33.06 -25.22 10.88
C ILE A 475 -32.59 -25.07 12.35
N ASN A 476 -31.81 -26.02 12.85
CA ASN A 476 -31.32 -25.94 14.23
C ASN A 476 -30.32 -24.78 14.41
N THR A 477 -29.27 -24.72 13.60
CA THR A 477 -28.21 -23.71 13.74
C THR A 477 -27.78 -23.13 12.40
N ILE A 478 -27.66 -21.80 12.31
CA ILE A 478 -26.97 -21.11 11.22
C ILE A 478 -25.72 -20.40 11.76
N VAL A 479 -24.62 -20.45 11.02
CA VAL A 479 -23.39 -19.70 11.31
C VAL A 479 -23.05 -18.79 10.12
N GLY A 480 -23.08 -17.48 10.35
CA GLY A 480 -22.72 -16.44 9.38
C GLY A 480 -21.28 -15.98 9.56
N LEU A 481 -20.42 -16.33 8.60
CA LEU A 481 -19.02 -15.93 8.58
C LEU A 481 -18.88 -14.65 7.74
N ASP A 482 -18.52 -13.54 8.40
CA ASP A 482 -18.49 -12.16 7.88
C ASP A 482 -19.62 -11.85 6.87
N PRO A 483 -20.91 -11.91 7.27
CA PRO A 483 -22.04 -11.77 6.36
C PRO A 483 -21.97 -10.46 5.57
N ALA A 484 -22.22 -10.47 4.27
CA ALA A 484 -21.86 -9.35 3.41
C ALA A 484 -22.58 -8.03 3.77
N GLY A 485 -21.83 -6.93 3.83
CA GLY A 485 -22.34 -5.58 4.14
C GLY A 485 -22.95 -4.85 2.92
N PRO A 486 -22.26 -4.75 1.77
CA PRO A 486 -22.75 -3.98 0.63
C PRO A 486 -24.09 -4.49 0.08
N LEU A 487 -25.02 -3.57 -0.18
CA LEU A 487 -26.39 -3.83 -0.68
C LEU A 487 -27.31 -4.66 0.24
N PHE A 488 -26.95 -4.88 1.50
CA PHE A 488 -27.85 -5.45 2.52
C PHE A 488 -28.13 -4.42 3.60
N SER A 489 -29.40 -4.22 3.95
CA SER A 489 -29.80 -3.21 4.93
C SER A 489 -29.89 -3.83 6.33
N VAL A 490 -29.20 -3.24 7.31
CA VAL A 490 -29.36 -3.61 8.73
C VAL A 490 -30.84 -3.51 9.15
N ASN A 491 -31.56 -2.54 8.60
CA ASN A 491 -32.97 -2.26 8.90
C ASN A 491 -33.98 -3.12 8.11
N ASN A 492 -33.53 -4.01 7.21
CA ASN A 492 -34.39 -4.97 6.51
C ASN A 492 -33.89 -6.39 6.79
N SER A 493 -34.67 -7.24 7.46
CA SER A 493 -34.32 -8.64 7.72
C SER A 493 -34.80 -9.61 6.63
N ALA A 494 -35.57 -9.12 5.64
CA ALA A 494 -36.17 -9.96 4.61
C ALA A 494 -35.14 -10.55 3.62
N ASP A 495 -34.10 -9.79 3.26
CA ASP A 495 -33.13 -10.13 2.22
C ASP A 495 -31.72 -10.48 2.73
N ARG A 496 -31.51 -10.52 4.06
CA ARG A 496 -30.25 -10.89 4.72
C ARG A 496 -30.47 -12.02 5.73
N LEU A 497 -29.35 -12.52 6.27
CA LEU A 497 -29.31 -13.29 7.50
C LEU A 497 -29.88 -12.47 8.68
N ASP A 498 -30.71 -13.10 9.49
CA ASP A 498 -31.30 -12.55 10.70
C ASP A 498 -31.36 -13.60 11.81
N ALA A 499 -31.38 -13.15 13.07
CA ALA A 499 -31.56 -13.99 14.25
C ALA A 499 -32.78 -14.94 14.14
N SER A 500 -33.85 -14.49 13.47
CA SER A 500 -35.09 -15.27 13.30
C SER A 500 -35.00 -16.45 12.32
N ASP A 501 -33.89 -16.63 11.59
CA ASP A 501 -33.78 -17.61 10.50
C ASP A 501 -33.54 -19.07 10.95
N ALA A 502 -33.22 -19.31 12.23
CA ALA A 502 -33.03 -20.66 12.80
C ALA A 502 -33.27 -20.69 14.33
N GLN A 503 -33.30 -21.88 14.93
CA GLN A 503 -33.43 -22.02 16.40
C GLN A 503 -32.27 -21.30 17.14
N TYR A 504 -31.08 -21.34 16.54
CA TYR A 504 -29.93 -20.53 16.92
C TYR A 504 -29.20 -19.98 15.68
N VAL A 505 -28.66 -18.77 15.81
CA VAL A 505 -27.93 -18.08 14.73
C VAL A 505 -26.70 -17.42 15.35
N GLU A 506 -25.50 -17.79 14.89
CA GLU A 506 -24.25 -17.17 15.30
C GLU A 506 -23.67 -16.37 14.13
N ALA A 507 -23.15 -15.18 14.38
CA ALA A 507 -22.40 -14.41 13.39
C ALA A 507 -21.03 -14.01 13.93
N ILE A 508 -20.03 -14.00 13.06
CA ILE A 508 -18.72 -13.40 13.35
C ILE A 508 -18.43 -12.31 12.31
N HIS A 509 -18.11 -11.12 12.82
CA HIS A 509 -17.84 -9.93 12.02
C HIS A 509 -16.33 -9.70 12.04
N THR A 510 -15.68 -9.70 10.87
CA THR A 510 -14.22 -9.56 10.79
C THR A 510 -13.77 -8.33 10.01
N ASN A 511 -14.56 -7.85 9.06
CA ASN A 511 -14.34 -6.67 8.24
C ASN A 511 -15.58 -5.76 8.18
N GLY A 512 -16.20 -5.51 9.34
CA GLY A 512 -17.42 -4.70 9.50
C GLY A 512 -17.25 -3.18 9.51
N GLY A 513 -16.20 -2.63 8.89
CA GLY A 513 -15.91 -1.18 8.91
C GLY A 513 -16.71 -0.37 7.88
N SER A 514 -16.66 0.97 7.94
CA SER A 514 -17.32 1.86 6.96
C SER A 514 -16.78 1.78 5.52
N LEU A 515 -15.70 1.03 5.31
CA LEU A 515 -15.10 0.68 4.02
C LEU A 515 -14.92 -0.84 3.88
N GLY A 516 -15.56 -1.64 4.75
CA GLY A 516 -15.38 -3.09 4.80
C GLY A 516 -16.42 -3.87 4.01
N SER A 517 -16.10 -5.13 3.71
CA SER A 517 -16.95 -6.06 2.95
C SER A 517 -18.00 -6.77 3.81
N GLY A 518 -17.77 -6.86 5.13
CA GLY A 518 -18.70 -7.46 6.10
C GLY A 518 -19.74 -6.47 6.62
N ILE A 519 -20.88 -6.98 7.09
CA ILE A 519 -21.91 -6.18 7.75
C ILE A 519 -21.43 -5.81 9.16
N GLY A 520 -21.29 -4.52 9.43
CA GLY A 520 -20.68 -4.05 10.68
C GLY A 520 -21.55 -4.13 11.93
N ALA A 521 -22.83 -4.47 11.78
CA ALA A 521 -23.84 -4.44 12.84
C ALA A 521 -24.25 -5.85 13.29
N PRO A 522 -24.61 -6.04 14.57
CA PRO A 522 -25.17 -7.30 15.05
C PRO A 522 -26.49 -7.61 14.33
N ILE A 523 -26.65 -8.85 13.88
CA ILE A 523 -27.81 -9.35 13.14
C ILE A 523 -28.25 -10.75 13.57
N ALA A 524 -27.50 -11.42 14.44
CA ALA A 524 -27.69 -12.82 14.83
C ALA A 524 -28.30 -12.97 16.23
N HIS A 525 -28.39 -14.21 16.71
CA HIS A 525 -28.69 -14.47 18.12
C HIS A 525 -27.47 -14.18 19.00
N ALA A 526 -26.27 -14.54 18.55
CA ALA A 526 -25.00 -14.11 19.13
C ALA A 526 -24.06 -13.56 18.06
N ASP A 527 -23.49 -12.38 18.30
CA ASP A 527 -22.65 -11.65 17.35
C ASP A 527 -21.24 -11.43 17.93
N PHE A 528 -20.23 -12.01 17.28
CA PHE A 528 -18.84 -12.00 17.73
C PHE A 528 -18.00 -11.00 16.92
N PHE A 529 -17.28 -10.12 17.61
CA PHE A 529 -16.42 -9.09 17.03
C PHE A 529 -14.96 -9.32 17.45
N PRO A 530 -14.24 -10.29 16.86
CA PRO A 530 -12.81 -10.49 17.10
C PRO A 530 -12.02 -9.21 16.81
N ASN A 531 -11.19 -8.76 17.77
CA ASN A 531 -10.34 -7.58 17.63
C ASN A 531 -11.11 -6.30 17.22
N GLY A 532 -12.36 -6.15 17.69
CA GLY A 532 -13.26 -5.07 17.31
C GLY A 532 -13.98 -5.25 15.96
N GLY A 533 -13.82 -6.41 15.32
CA GLY A 533 -14.62 -6.91 14.19
C GLY A 533 -14.53 -6.12 12.89
N SER A 534 -13.43 -5.40 12.67
CA SER A 534 -13.21 -4.57 11.46
C SER A 534 -11.80 -4.68 10.87
N LEU A 535 -10.78 -4.79 11.74
CA LEU A 535 -9.39 -5.03 11.37
C LEU A 535 -8.86 -6.23 12.15
N GLN A 536 -8.35 -7.23 11.44
CA GLN A 536 -7.84 -8.47 12.01
C GLN A 536 -6.31 -8.51 12.02
N PRO A 537 -5.65 -8.90 13.14
CA PRO A 537 -4.20 -8.98 13.22
C PRO A 537 -3.56 -9.86 12.12
N GLY A 538 -2.48 -9.35 11.53
CA GLY A 538 -1.74 -10.03 10.45
C GLY A 538 -2.33 -9.87 9.05
N CYS A 539 -3.39 -9.09 8.89
CA CYS A 539 -3.97 -8.74 7.60
C CYS A 539 -3.76 -7.25 7.26
N PHE A 540 -3.64 -6.96 5.95
CA PHE A 540 -3.38 -5.61 5.42
C PHE A 540 -4.35 -5.22 4.28
N THR A 541 -5.35 -6.05 3.98
CA THR A 541 -6.35 -5.84 2.93
C THR A 541 -7.73 -6.22 3.44
N ASN A 542 -8.79 -5.59 2.92
CA ASN A 542 -10.17 -5.97 3.23
C ASN A 542 -10.42 -7.45 2.98
N SER A 543 -9.97 -8.01 1.86
CA SER A 543 -10.13 -9.43 1.54
C SER A 543 -9.51 -10.35 2.60
N CYS A 544 -8.32 -10.01 3.13
CA CYS A 544 -7.71 -10.76 4.23
C CYS A 544 -8.49 -10.60 5.55
N HIS A 545 -8.97 -9.39 5.86
CA HIS A 545 -9.85 -9.18 7.02
C HIS A 545 -11.17 -9.94 6.89
N HIS A 546 -11.73 -10.07 5.69
CA HIS A 546 -12.98 -10.77 5.40
C HIS A 546 -12.82 -12.29 5.53
N LEU A 547 -11.80 -12.86 4.87
CA LEU A 547 -11.46 -14.29 4.93
C LEU A 547 -11.07 -14.78 6.34
N ARG A 548 -10.72 -13.88 7.27
CA ARG A 548 -10.39 -14.25 8.64
C ARG A 548 -11.53 -14.91 9.41
N ALA A 549 -12.80 -14.65 9.06
CA ALA A 549 -13.93 -15.38 9.65
C ALA A 549 -13.86 -16.90 9.40
N VAL A 550 -13.49 -17.31 8.19
CA VAL A 550 -13.32 -18.74 7.83
C VAL A 550 -12.17 -19.35 8.63
N ALA A 551 -11.03 -18.65 8.72
CA ALA A 551 -9.88 -19.11 9.50
C ALA A 551 -10.16 -19.21 11.02
N PHE A 552 -10.96 -18.31 11.58
CA PHE A 552 -11.41 -18.40 12.98
C PHE A 552 -12.37 -19.58 13.19
N PHE A 553 -13.30 -19.83 12.25
CA PHE A 553 -14.21 -20.98 12.33
C PHE A 553 -13.44 -22.30 12.27
N ILE A 554 -12.47 -22.41 11.36
CA ILE A 554 -11.56 -23.58 11.25
C ILE A 554 -10.80 -23.84 12.56
N GLU A 555 -10.06 -22.87 13.13
CA GLU A 555 -9.31 -23.09 14.38
C GLU A 555 -10.23 -23.33 15.59
N SER A 556 -11.49 -22.87 15.54
CA SER A 556 -12.50 -23.14 16.58
C SER A 556 -12.88 -24.62 16.64
N ILE A 557 -13.04 -25.29 15.49
CA ILE A 557 -13.36 -26.72 15.40
C ILE A 557 -12.22 -27.58 15.95
N GLU A 558 -10.99 -27.28 15.53
CA GLU A 558 -9.80 -28.04 15.98
C GLU A 558 -9.55 -27.91 17.49
N THR A 559 -9.81 -26.73 18.08
CA THR A 559 -9.21 -26.38 19.37
C THR A 559 -10.11 -25.71 20.40
N ASN A 560 -11.40 -25.42 20.14
CA ASN A 560 -12.35 -24.78 21.08
C ASN A 560 -11.72 -23.61 21.85
N SER A 561 -11.21 -22.60 21.14
CA SER A 561 -10.18 -21.71 21.69
C SER A 561 -10.46 -20.20 21.69
N PHE A 562 -11.60 -19.76 21.17
CA PHE A 562 -11.98 -18.35 21.14
C PHE A 562 -13.00 -18.00 22.21
N PHE A 563 -12.56 -17.94 23.48
CA PHE A 563 -13.40 -17.45 24.57
C PHE A 563 -13.54 -15.92 24.49
N ALA A 564 -14.78 -15.47 24.38
CA ALA A 564 -15.18 -14.10 24.17
C ALA A 564 -15.98 -13.58 25.38
N ARG A 565 -15.68 -12.34 25.79
CA ARG A 565 -16.41 -11.67 26.87
C ARG A 565 -17.67 -11.02 26.34
N ARG A 566 -18.71 -10.98 27.18
CA ARG A 566 -19.99 -10.38 26.80
C ARG A 566 -19.88 -8.85 26.83
N CYS A 567 -20.49 -8.24 25.82
CA CYS A 567 -20.50 -6.81 25.57
C CYS A 567 -21.93 -6.29 25.71
N ASN A 568 -22.11 -5.14 26.34
CA ASN A 568 -23.41 -4.48 26.49
C ASN A 568 -23.82 -3.67 25.25
N SER A 569 -22.87 -3.42 24.33
CA SER A 569 -23.13 -2.78 23.03
C SER A 569 -22.09 -3.19 21.99
N GLN A 570 -22.44 -3.00 20.72
CA GLN A 570 -21.55 -3.12 19.57
C GLN A 570 -20.31 -2.21 19.71
N LEU A 571 -20.48 -1.00 20.23
CA LEU A 571 -19.38 -0.06 20.50
C LEU A 571 -18.41 -0.60 21.56
N GLN A 572 -18.91 -1.24 22.62
CA GLN A 572 -18.04 -1.88 23.62
C GLN A 572 -17.21 -3.03 23.00
N ALA A 573 -17.81 -3.76 22.04
CA ALA A 573 -17.13 -4.82 21.30
C ALA A 573 -16.08 -4.25 20.33
N GLN A 574 -16.42 -3.22 19.58
CA GLN A 574 -15.51 -2.50 18.65
C GLN A 574 -14.30 -1.88 19.38
N LEU A 575 -14.50 -1.37 20.60
CA LEU A 575 -13.43 -0.83 21.45
C LEU A 575 -12.71 -1.90 22.30
N GLY A 576 -13.14 -3.16 22.24
CA GLY A 576 -12.60 -4.27 23.03
C GLY A 576 -12.77 -4.16 24.55
N THR A 577 -13.57 -3.22 25.05
CA THR A 577 -13.74 -2.89 26.47
C THR A 577 -14.72 -3.81 27.22
N CYS A 578 -14.95 -5.03 26.71
CA CYS A 578 -15.98 -5.94 27.22
C CYS A 578 -15.62 -6.59 28.56
N SER A 579 -16.56 -6.49 29.50
CA SER A 579 -16.41 -6.86 30.90
C SER A 579 -17.60 -7.67 31.45
N GLY A 580 -18.55 -8.05 30.59
CA GLY A 580 -19.75 -8.79 30.99
C GLY A 580 -19.51 -10.30 31.08
N GLU A 581 -20.11 -10.91 32.09
CA GLU A 581 -20.21 -12.36 32.28
C GLU A 581 -21.69 -12.78 32.27
N PRO A 582 -22.03 -14.01 31.86
CA PRO A 582 -21.12 -15.04 31.36
C PRO A 582 -20.60 -14.72 29.95
N GLY A 583 -19.31 -14.93 29.72
CA GLY A 583 -18.71 -15.04 28.40
C GLY A 583 -19.12 -16.33 27.67
N ALA A 584 -18.70 -16.45 26.41
CA ALA A 584 -19.04 -17.55 25.52
C ALA A 584 -17.86 -17.96 24.64
N TRP A 585 -17.87 -19.16 24.08
CA TRP A 585 -16.92 -19.56 23.04
C TRP A 585 -17.53 -19.25 21.67
N PHE A 586 -16.74 -18.70 20.75
CA PHE A 586 -17.08 -18.62 19.33
C PHE A 586 -16.79 -19.95 18.64
N GLY A 587 -17.73 -20.42 17.81
CA GLY A 587 -17.54 -21.57 16.95
C GLY A 587 -17.37 -22.90 17.69
N GLY A 588 -16.73 -23.86 17.02
CA GLY A 588 -16.76 -25.28 17.35
C GLY A 588 -17.81 -26.02 16.53
N GLU A 589 -18.25 -27.19 17.00
CA GLU A 589 -19.25 -28.00 16.30
C GLU A 589 -20.68 -27.48 16.55
N PRO A 590 -21.45 -27.09 15.50
CA PRO A 590 -22.73 -26.40 15.66
C PRO A 590 -23.81 -27.07 16.52
N SER A 591 -23.89 -28.40 16.57
CA SER A 591 -24.89 -29.08 17.43
C SER A 591 -24.52 -29.16 18.91
N ASN A 592 -23.34 -28.68 19.28
CA ASN A 592 -22.93 -28.48 20.68
C ASN A 592 -23.18 -27.04 21.18
N PHE A 593 -23.73 -26.15 20.35
CA PHE A 593 -23.94 -24.75 20.70
C PHE A 593 -25.04 -24.58 21.74
N ASN A 594 -24.84 -23.62 22.65
CA ASN A 594 -25.88 -23.26 23.61
C ASN A 594 -26.98 -22.45 22.89
N LEU A 595 -28.06 -23.12 22.50
CA LEU A 595 -29.20 -22.53 21.79
C LEU A 595 -29.88 -21.37 22.55
N THR A 596 -29.59 -21.18 23.85
CA THR A 596 -30.08 -20.04 24.66
C THR A 596 -29.11 -18.85 24.71
N LEU A 597 -27.89 -18.98 24.18
CA LEU A 597 -26.89 -17.91 24.16
C LEU A 597 -27.40 -16.72 23.36
N ARG A 598 -27.31 -15.52 23.91
CA ARG A 598 -27.71 -14.28 23.22
C ARG A 598 -26.75 -13.13 23.49
N GLY A 599 -26.60 -12.23 22.53
CA GLY A 599 -25.94 -10.93 22.68
C GLY A 599 -24.61 -10.77 21.95
N ILE A 600 -23.88 -9.71 22.28
CA ILE A 600 -22.67 -9.29 21.58
C ILE A 600 -21.44 -9.75 22.36
N PHE A 601 -20.40 -10.22 21.67
CA PHE A 601 -19.20 -10.80 22.27
C PHE A 601 -17.90 -10.30 21.60
N HIS A 602 -16.81 -10.21 22.37
CA HIS A 602 -15.50 -9.78 21.89
C HIS A 602 -14.38 -10.71 22.41
N PHE A 603 -13.47 -11.10 21.53
CA PHE A 603 -12.22 -11.78 21.85
C PHE A 603 -11.04 -11.16 21.09
N VAL A 604 -9.82 -11.43 21.56
CA VAL A 604 -8.57 -10.93 20.96
C VAL A 604 -7.73 -12.09 20.43
N THR A 605 -7.01 -11.86 19.33
CA THR A 605 -6.25 -12.91 18.64
C THR A 605 -4.81 -12.50 18.31
N ASN A 606 -3.99 -13.51 18.04
CA ASN A 606 -2.67 -13.32 17.44
C ASN A 606 -2.78 -12.99 15.95
N SER A 607 -1.66 -12.57 15.34
CA SER A 607 -1.54 -12.36 13.89
C SER A 607 -1.28 -13.64 13.08
N ASN A 608 -0.94 -14.74 13.74
CA ASN A 608 -0.47 -16.00 13.14
C ASN A 608 -1.05 -17.19 13.93
N SER A 609 -1.15 -18.36 13.29
CA SER A 609 -1.61 -19.60 13.94
C SER A 609 -0.56 -20.18 14.91
N PRO A 610 -0.95 -20.76 16.07
CA PRO A 610 -2.31 -20.79 16.62
C PRO A 610 -2.77 -19.37 16.99
N ILE A 611 -3.93 -18.99 16.46
CA ILE A 611 -4.45 -17.63 16.47
C ILE A 611 -4.98 -17.27 17.87
N LYS A 612 -5.26 -18.26 18.72
CA LYS A 612 -5.61 -18.10 20.15
C LYS A 612 -4.50 -17.55 21.05
N MET A 613 -4.91 -16.88 22.13
CA MET A 613 -4.03 -16.35 23.17
C MET A 613 -3.94 -17.32 24.38
N ASN A 614 -2.77 -17.90 24.65
CA ASN A 614 -2.60 -18.92 25.71
C ASN A 614 -2.47 -18.32 27.13
N PHE A 615 -3.56 -18.34 27.90
CA PHE A 615 -3.64 -17.69 29.23
C PHE A 615 -2.89 -18.40 30.39
N LEU A 616 -2.51 -19.67 30.24
CA LEU A 616 -2.14 -20.55 31.39
C LEU A 616 -0.76 -20.32 32.04
N LEU A 617 0.04 -19.34 31.60
CA LEU A 617 1.40 -19.11 32.12
C LEU A 617 1.56 -17.89 33.05
N ILE A 618 0.51 -17.08 33.24
CA ILE A 618 0.66 -15.68 33.67
C ILE A 618 0.73 -15.49 35.20
N HIS A 619 0.20 -16.41 36.01
CA HIS A 619 0.04 -16.21 37.47
C HIS A 619 1.30 -16.38 38.36
N LYS A 620 2.52 -16.46 37.80
CA LYS A 620 3.78 -16.43 38.60
C LYS A 620 4.85 -15.44 38.11
N LEU A 621 4.56 -14.63 37.10
CA LEU A 621 5.45 -13.56 36.61
C LEU A 621 4.86 -12.14 36.77
N THR A 622 3.61 -12.05 37.25
CA THR A 622 2.80 -10.83 37.31
C THR A 622 3.47 -9.66 38.04
N PHE A 623 4.24 -9.90 39.11
CA PHE A 623 4.76 -8.82 39.96
C PHE A 623 6.06 -8.16 39.48
N VAL A 624 6.73 -8.70 38.44
CA VAL A 624 8.00 -8.15 37.92
C VAL A 624 7.88 -7.73 36.45
N VAL A 625 7.06 -8.44 35.67
CA VAL A 625 6.86 -8.14 34.23
C VAL A 625 5.86 -6.99 34.01
N GLN A 626 4.96 -6.71 34.97
CA GLN A 626 4.01 -5.59 34.90
C GLN A 626 4.66 -4.21 34.76
N LEU A 627 5.93 -4.04 35.16
CA LEU A 627 6.65 -2.77 35.01
C LEU A 627 7.30 -2.56 33.63
N LEU A 628 7.34 -3.58 32.77
CA LEU A 628 8.11 -3.56 31.52
C LEU A 628 7.29 -3.86 30.25
N VAL A 629 6.17 -4.58 30.35
CA VAL A 629 5.33 -4.93 29.18
C VAL A 629 4.27 -3.87 28.84
N ILE A 630 4.00 -2.92 29.74
CA ILE A 630 3.12 -1.76 29.47
C ILE A 630 3.65 -0.86 28.33
N ILE A 631 4.95 -0.96 28.01
CA ILE A 631 5.68 0.01 27.18
C ILE A 631 5.61 -0.28 25.66
N GLN A 632 5.02 -1.41 25.23
CA GLN A 632 5.27 -1.91 23.86
C GLN A 632 4.10 -2.51 23.04
N VAL A 633 2.86 -2.52 23.53
CA VAL A 633 1.69 -3.05 22.75
C VAL A 633 0.47 -2.11 22.74
N SER A 634 0.65 -0.84 23.12
CA SER A 634 -0.16 0.26 22.61
C SER A 634 0.77 1.20 21.84
N GLY A 635 0.23 1.94 20.88
CA GLY A 635 0.95 3.03 20.20
C GLY A 635 1.14 4.27 21.10
N PHE A 636 1.61 4.08 22.34
CA PHE A 636 1.96 5.17 23.25
C PHE A 636 2.98 6.10 22.56
N ILE A 637 2.63 7.37 22.45
CA ILE A 637 3.57 8.44 22.16
C ILE A 637 4.33 8.69 23.46
N ALA A 638 5.46 8.01 23.64
CA ALA A 638 6.33 8.33 24.77
C ALA A 638 6.80 9.79 24.69
N GLU A 639 7.21 10.38 25.82
CA GLU A 639 7.65 11.79 25.90
C GLU A 639 8.75 12.18 24.90
N ARG A 640 9.55 11.22 24.44
CA ARG A 640 10.59 11.36 23.40
C ARG A 640 10.06 11.47 21.96
N ASP A 641 8.80 11.12 21.75
CA ASP A 641 8.13 10.99 20.45
C ASP A 641 7.23 12.21 20.13
N VAL A 642 6.92 13.05 21.13
CA VAL A 642 6.64 14.48 20.94
C VAL A 642 7.96 15.24 20.99
N ILE A 643 8.20 16.17 20.06
CA ILE A 643 9.42 16.98 20.04
C ILE A 643 9.04 18.46 20.17
N LEU A 644 9.71 19.17 21.06
CA LEU A 644 9.45 20.58 21.34
C LEU A 644 10.61 21.44 20.83
N PHE A 645 10.34 22.23 19.79
CA PHE A 645 11.31 23.16 19.23
C PHE A 645 11.05 24.56 19.76
N LEU A 646 12.03 25.18 20.42
CA LEU A 646 11.97 26.59 20.80
C LEU A 646 12.72 27.44 19.77
N ARG A 647 12.06 28.48 19.26
CA ARG A 647 12.68 29.54 18.48
C ARG A 647 12.46 30.88 19.19
N ASN A 648 13.48 31.74 19.21
CA ASN A 648 13.36 33.11 19.71
C ASN A 648 13.94 34.11 18.70
N PHE A 649 13.35 35.30 18.69
CA PHE A 649 13.69 36.36 17.76
C PHE A 649 14.99 37.09 18.18
N ASN A 650 16.11 36.72 17.55
CA ASN A 650 17.40 37.44 17.57
C ASN A 650 17.81 38.00 16.18
N GLY A 651 16.93 37.90 15.17
CA GLY A 651 17.18 38.40 13.80
C GLY A 651 17.73 37.36 12.82
N SER A 652 18.00 36.12 13.26
CA SER A 652 18.26 34.97 12.39
C SER A 652 17.10 33.96 12.46
N LEU A 653 16.91 33.15 11.40
CA LEU A 653 15.96 32.04 11.37
C LEU A 653 16.58 30.70 11.82
N PHE A 654 17.87 30.69 12.19
CA PHE A 654 18.68 29.47 12.38
C PHE A 654 19.06 29.17 13.84
N ASP A 655 18.72 30.06 14.78
CA ASP A 655 18.90 29.83 16.23
C ASP A 655 17.78 28.92 16.79
N GLU A 656 17.77 27.66 16.34
CA GLU A 656 16.84 26.63 16.79
C GLU A 656 17.43 25.77 17.92
N ALA A 657 16.75 25.75 19.07
CA ALA A 657 17.05 24.87 20.19
C ALA A 657 15.97 23.77 20.29
N ARG A 658 16.38 22.52 20.09
CA ARG A 658 15.52 21.33 20.18
C ARG A 658 15.50 20.79 21.62
N TYR A 659 14.32 20.65 22.19
CA TYR A 659 14.11 20.11 23.53
C TYR A 659 13.43 18.74 23.47
N GLN A 660 13.94 17.84 24.29
CA GLN A 660 13.23 16.67 24.78
C GLN A 660 12.98 16.89 26.29
N LEU A 661 11.91 16.30 26.82
CA LEU A 661 11.40 16.57 28.17
C LEU A 661 12.41 16.27 29.30
N ASP A 662 13.39 15.40 29.02
CA ASP A 662 14.47 14.99 29.92
C ASP A 662 15.56 16.07 30.15
N ASN A 663 15.58 17.18 29.39
CA ASN A 663 16.66 18.18 29.42
C ASN A 663 16.20 19.62 29.74
N ILE A 664 15.09 19.76 30.49
CA ILE A 664 14.47 21.06 30.81
C ILE A 664 15.41 22.07 31.49
N THR A 665 16.40 21.61 32.25
CA THR A 665 17.34 22.46 33.01
C THR A 665 18.13 23.43 32.13
N LYS A 666 18.44 23.03 30.88
CA LYS A 666 19.14 23.87 29.90
C LYS A 666 18.35 25.07 29.40
N ILE A 667 17.06 25.18 29.67
CA ILE A 667 16.26 26.32 29.23
C ILE A 667 16.73 27.67 29.82
N LYS A 668 17.52 27.61 30.90
CA LYS A 668 18.20 28.76 31.53
C LYS A 668 19.53 29.15 30.86
N GLU A 669 20.08 28.26 30.02
CA GLU A 669 21.33 28.47 29.26
C GLU A 669 21.06 29.02 27.84
N PHE A 670 19.85 28.80 27.32
CA PHE A 670 19.41 29.25 26.00
C PHE A 670 18.50 30.49 26.05
N SER A 671 18.15 31.03 24.88
CA SER A 671 17.49 32.32 24.69
C SER A 671 16.07 32.49 25.29
N PHE A 672 15.52 31.55 26.08
CA PHE A 672 14.18 31.67 26.64
C PHE A 672 14.06 32.88 27.60
N LYS A 673 12.97 33.65 27.50
CA LYS A 673 12.74 34.83 28.36
C LYS A 673 11.35 34.77 28.95
N VAL A 674 11.24 34.41 30.24
CA VAL A 674 9.95 34.29 30.95
C VAL A 674 9.14 35.60 30.98
N SER A 675 9.80 36.75 30.80
CA SER A 675 9.15 38.06 30.66
C SER A 675 8.53 38.34 29.28
N LYS A 676 8.54 37.37 28.35
CA LYS A 676 7.79 37.41 27.09
C LYS A 676 6.59 36.47 27.18
N PRO A 677 5.44 36.81 26.55
CA PRO A 677 4.37 35.85 26.31
C PRO A 677 4.89 34.65 25.52
N THR A 678 4.27 33.48 25.73
CA THR A 678 4.75 32.21 25.19
C THR A 678 3.66 31.53 24.37
N ILE A 679 3.94 31.29 23.08
CA ILE A 679 3.00 30.68 22.14
C ILE A 679 3.45 29.27 21.79
N PHE A 680 2.52 28.32 21.74
CA PHE A 680 2.73 26.97 21.21
C PHE A 680 1.91 26.77 19.93
N LEU A 681 2.53 26.31 18.85
CA LEU A 681 1.87 25.90 17.60
C LEU A 681 1.71 24.38 17.56
N ILE A 682 0.51 23.89 17.21
CA ILE A 682 0.18 22.45 17.19
C ILE A 682 -0.54 22.07 15.89
N HIS A 683 0.05 21.15 15.15
CA HIS A 683 -0.38 20.80 13.79
C HIS A 683 -1.47 19.72 13.70
N GLY A 684 -2.08 19.61 12.52
CA GLY A 684 -3.16 18.69 12.21
C GLY A 684 -2.73 17.27 11.80
N TYR A 685 -3.71 16.51 11.31
CA TYR A 685 -3.53 15.17 10.71
C TYR A 685 -2.71 15.24 9.42
N LEU A 686 -1.76 14.31 9.23
CA LEU A 686 -0.79 14.28 8.12
C LEU A 686 0.10 15.54 7.98
N GLU A 687 0.10 16.44 8.97
CA GLU A 687 1.02 17.57 9.07
C GLU A 687 2.16 17.29 10.08
N SER A 688 3.03 18.28 10.22
CA SER A 688 4.12 18.35 11.19
C SER A 688 4.27 19.77 11.75
N SER A 689 5.18 19.97 12.72
CA SER A 689 5.53 21.32 13.19
C SER A 689 5.95 22.25 12.05
N VAL A 690 6.68 21.70 11.09
CA VAL A 690 7.33 22.38 9.96
C VAL A 690 6.42 22.86 8.81
N SER A 691 5.19 22.33 8.70
CA SER A 691 4.42 22.36 7.44
C SER A 691 4.15 23.77 6.92
N GLN A 692 4.00 23.96 5.59
CA GLN A 692 4.11 25.27 4.93
C GLN A 692 3.31 26.38 5.61
N HIS A 693 2.08 26.05 5.98
CA HIS A 693 1.16 26.91 6.71
C HIS A 693 1.60 27.20 8.15
N HIS A 694 2.11 26.19 8.86
CA HIS A 694 2.69 26.32 10.20
C HIS A 694 3.99 27.17 10.20
N LEU A 695 4.88 27.01 9.23
CA LEU A 695 6.09 27.83 9.14
C LEU A 695 5.81 29.26 8.67
N MET A 696 4.85 29.48 7.76
CA MET A 696 4.38 30.81 7.38
C MET A 696 3.69 31.55 8.55
N LEU A 697 2.93 30.83 9.38
CA LEU A 697 2.39 31.33 10.64
C LEU A 697 3.49 31.67 11.65
N SER A 698 4.49 30.80 11.82
CA SER A 698 5.61 31.06 12.74
C SER A 698 6.43 32.29 12.36
N LYS A 699 6.75 32.45 11.06
CA LYS A 699 7.42 33.65 10.52
C LYS A 699 6.60 34.90 10.80
N THR A 700 5.28 34.81 10.60
CA THR A 700 4.35 35.91 10.87
C THR A 700 4.37 36.30 12.34
N LEU A 701 4.19 35.33 13.25
CA LEU A 701 4.23 35.56 14.69
C LEU A 701 5.55 36.17 15.16
N LEU A 702 6.69 35.62 14.72
CA LEU A 702 8.02 36.16 15.05
C LEU A 702 8.29 37.55 14.47
N LYS A 703 7.58 37.95 13.40
CA LYS A 703 7.65 39.29 12.80
C LYS A 703 6.75 40.31 13.52
N VAL A 704 5.60 39.90 14.05
CA VAL A 704 4.55 40.82 14.57
C VAL A 704 4.35 40.81 16.09
N LYS A 705 4.76 39.77 16.81
CA LYS A 705 4.64 39.67 18.29
C LYS A 705 6.00 39.26 18.91
N ASN A 706 6.40 39.94 19.97
CA ASN A 706 7.68 39.70 20.65
C ASN A 706 7.58 38.57 21.70
N VAL A 707 7.55 37.32 21.25
CA VAL A 707 7.21 36.13 22.06
C VAL A 707 8.37 35.14 22.24
N ASN A 708 8.20 34.16 23.13
CA ASN A 708 8.85 32.85 23.00
C ASN A 708 7.93 31.98 22.13
N LEU A 709 8.46 31.31 21.09
CA LEU A 709 7.65 30.47 20.21
C LEU A 709 8.10 29.00 20.29
N PHE A 710 7.19 28.14 20.74
CA PHE A 710 7.33 26.70 20.72
C PHE A 710 6.53 26.08 19.57
N PHE A 711 7.05 25.00 18.99
CA PHE A 711 6.28 24.08 18.16
C PHE A 711 6.12 22.75 18.90
N VAL A 712 4.91 22.20 18.87
CA VAL A 712 4.61 20.82 19.27
C VAL A 712 4.64 19.95 18.02
N ASP A 713 5.77 19.30 17.77
CA ASP A 713 5.83 18.26 16.76
C ASP A 713 5.35 16.93 17.36
N TRP A 714 4.22 16.45 16.86
CA TRP A 714 3.68 15.13 17.15
C TRP A 714 3.47 14.34 15.85
N SER A 715 4.29 14.60 14.82
CA SER A 715 4.20 14.00 13.48
C SER A 715 4.06 12.47 13.52
N LYS A 716 4.86 11.77 14.34
CA LYS A 716 4.76 10.31 14.59
C LYS A 716 3.37 9.82 15.04
N GLY A 717 2.58 10.70 15.67
CA GLY A 717 1.19 10.47 16.03
C GLY A 717 0.23 10.88 14.92
N ALA A 718 0.44 12.07 14.34
CA ALA A 718 -0.42 12.66 13.32
C ALA A 718 -0.33 12.00 11.93
N SER A 719 0.78 11.33 11.62
CA SER A 719 1.07 10.68 10.34
C SER A 719 0.63 9.21 10.29
N ALA A 720 -0.23 8.78 11.23
CA ALA A 720 -0.75 7.43 11.21
C ALA A 720 -1.59 7.18 9.94
N LEU A 721 -1.38 6.02 9.30
CA LEU A 721 -2.02 5.68 8.01
C LEU A 721 -3.56 5.66 8.09
N VAL A 722 -4.10 5.49 9.30
CA VAL A 722 -5.54 5.53 9.60
C VAL A 722 -5.82 6.73 10.50
N TYR A 723 -6.75 7.59 10.11
CA TYR A 723 -7.14 8.79 10.88
C TYR A 723 -7.56 8.49 12.33
N VAL A 724 -8.16 7.31 12.55
CA VAL A 724 -8.57 6.82 13.87
C VAL A 724 -7.37 6.77 14.82
N ASP A 725 -6.28 6.09 14.43
CA ASP A 725 -5.06 5.99 15.24
C ASP A 725 -4.45 7.35 15.63
N ALA A 726 -4.55 8.35 14.76
CA ALA A 726 -4.12 9.72 15.07
C ALA A 726 -5.08 10.42 16.05
N ARG A 727 -6.39 10.20 15.89
CA ARG A 727 -7.45 10.71 16.79
C ARG A 727 -7.36 10.10 18.19
N ASP A 728 -7.05 8.81 18.31
CA ASP A 728 -6.89 8.09 19.58
C ASP A 728 -5.71 8.64 20.41
N ARG A 729 -4.67 9.17 19.76
CA ARG A 729 -3.47 9.72 20.41
C ARG A 729 -3.63 11.17 20.92
N VAL A 730 -4.67 11.90 20.49
CA VAL A 730 -4.88 13.33 20.85
C VAL A 730 -4.90 13.59 22.38
N PRO A 731 -5.59 12.79 23.22
CA PRO A 731 -5.57 12.95 24.68
C PRO A 731 -4.20 12.70 25.32
N GLU A 732 -3.32 11.96 24.66
CA GLU A 732 -1.99 11.59 25.16
C GLU A 732 -0.99 12.72 24.89
N VAL A 733 -0.96 13.24 23.66
CA VAL A 733 -0.12 14.42 23.30
C VAL A 733 -0.49 15.62 24.19
N GLY A 734 -1.78 15.85 24.44
CA GLY A 734 -2.22 16.93 25.33
C GLY A 734 -1.60 16.84 26.74
N LYS A 735 -1.57 15.64 27.32
CA LYS A 735 -0.93 15.41 28.64
C LYS A 735 0.57 15.68 28.60
N ILE A 736 1.26 15.26 27.54
CA ILE A 736 2.72 15.46 27.38
C ILE A 736 3.06 16.96 27.31
N VAL A 737 2.30 17.75 26.54
CA VAL A 737 2.48 19.21 26.48
C VAL A 737 2.13 19.88 27.81
N ALA A 738 1.12 19.39 28.53
CA ALA A 738 0.80 19.86 29.88
C ALA A 738 1.93 19.60 30.88
N THR A 739 2.54 18.40 30.85
CA THR A 739 3.71 18.06 31.68
C THR A 739 4.92 18.96 31.38
N PHE A 740 5.12 19.36 30.12
CA PHE A 740 6.13 20.36 29.77
C PHE A 740 5.84 21.74 30.37
N LEU A 741 4.58 22.20 30.28
CA LEU A 741 4.14 23.48 30.86
C LEU A 741 4.28 23.51 32.39
N GLU A 742 3.92 22.43 33.08
CA GLU A 742 4.18 22.27 34.53
C GLU A 742 5.68 22.31 34.87
N SER A 743 6.52 21.77 33.98
CA SER A 743 7.97 21.82 34.13
C SER A 743 8.53 23.25 33.92
N LEU A 744 7.99 24.02 32.95
CA LEU A 744 8.28 25.45 32.81
C LEU A 744 7.77 26.26 34.01
N LYS A 745 6.59 25.93 34.54
CA LYS A 745 6.03 26.57 35.74
C LYS A 745 6.96 26.39 36.94
N LYS A 746 7.48 25.18 37.12
CA LYS A 746 8.42 24.84 38.19
C LYS A 746 9.80 25.48 38.00
N GLU A 747 10.41 25.37 36.82
CA GLU A 747 11.81 25.74 36.63
C GLU A 747 12.04 27.24 36.44
N VAL A 748 11.13 27.95 35.79
CA VAL A 748 11.29 29.38 35.45
C VAL A 748 10.14 30.28 35.92
N ASN A 749 9.15 29.73 36.64
CA ASN A 749 7.94 30.43 37.10
C ASN A 749 7.15 31.08 35.95
N LEU A 750 6.93 30.34 34.86
CA LEU A 750 6.02 30.73 33.79
C LEU A 750 4.62 31.11 34.35
N ASN A 751 3.96 32.09 33.74
CA ASN A 751 2.57 32.42 34.05
C ASN A 751 1.67 31.88 32.95
N TYR A 752 0.73 30.98 33.26
CA TYR A 752 -0.14 30.37 32.24
C TYR A 752 -1.11 31.36 31.60
N LYS A 753 -1.39 32.51 32.24
CA LYS A 753 -2.16 33.60 31.60
C LYS A 753 -1.40 34.27 30.45
N ASP A 754 -0.07 34.20 30.47
CA ASP A 754 0.80 34.68 29.37
C ASP A 754 1.11 33.57 28.34
N VAL A 755 0.36 32.45 28.37
CA VAL A 755 0.49 31.33 27.43
C VAL A 755 -0.68 31.29 26.45
N THR A 756 -0.38 31.13 25.17
CA THR A 756 -1.36 30.85 24.11
C THR A 756 -1.05 29.53 23.42
N LEU A 757 -2.03 28.67 23.25
CA LEU A 757 -1.93 27.50 22.36
C LEU A 757 -2.70 27.78 21.07
N ILE A 758 -2.10 27.52 19.92
CA ILE A 758 -2.74 27.68 18.60
C ILE A 758 -2.68 26.33 17.90
N GLY A 759 -3.85 25.74 17.62
CA GLY A 759 -3.95 24.38 17.11
C GLY A 759 -4.85 24.25 15.89
N PHE A 760 -4.34 23.64 14.81
CA PHE A 760 -5.09 23.38 13.58
C PHE A 760 -5.63 21.95 13.53
N SER A 761 -6.87 21.76 13.08
CA SER A 761 -7.47 20.44 12.86
C SER A 761 -7.38 19.54 14.13
N LEU A 762 -6.72 18.38 14.08
CA LEU A 762 -6.45 17.54 15.28
C LEU A 762 -5.65 18.30 16.36
N GLY A 763 -4.72 19.17 15.97
CA GLY A 763 -3.93 20.00 16.87
C GLY A 763 -4.76 20.97 17.71
N GLY A 764 -5.92 21.41 17.20
CA GLY A 764 -6.90 22.20 17.97
C GLY A 764 -7.45 21.41 19.16
N HIS A 765 -7.70 20.11 18.97
CA HIS A 765 -8.13 19.22 20.06
C HIS A 765 -6.96 18.83 20.97
N VAL A 766 -5.73 18.68 20.46
CA VAL A 766 -4.52 18.51 21.30
C VAL A 766 -4.33 19.72 22.22
N ALA A 767 -4.49 20.95 21.73
CA ALA A 767 -4.49 22.16 22.56
C ALA A 767 -5.61 22.11 23.62
N GLY A 768 -6.81 21.71 23.21
CA GLY A 768 -7.95 21.51 24.10
C GLY A 768 -7.69 20.50 25.24
N MET A 769 -7.02 19.39 24.94
CA MET A 769 -6.63 18.37 25.92
C MET A 769 -5.44 18.79 26.77
N THR A 770 -4.53 19.61 26.23
CA THR A 770 -3.41 20.21 26.98
C THR A 770 -3.94 21.07 28.13
N GLY A 771 -4.83 22.01 27.83
CA GLY A 771 -5.34 22.95 28.83
C GLY A 771 -6.14 22.29 29.96
N LYS A 772 -6.84 21.18 29.67
CA LYS A 772 -7.53 20.36 30.69
C LYS A 772 -6.61 19.43 31.50
N SER A 773 -5.41 19.15 30.99
CA SER A 773 -4.44 18.26 31.65
C SER A 773 -3.48 18.99 32.60
N LEU A 774 -3.56 20.32 32.68
CA LEU A 774 -2.85 21.12 33.67
C LEU A 774 -3.45 20.94 35.08
N ILE A 775 -2.59 21.05 36.09
CA ILE A 775 -2.93 20.83 37.50
C ILE A 775 -2.71 22.12 38.31
N SER A 776 -1.71 22.94 37.97
CA SER A 776 -1.39 24.17 38.71
C SER A 776 -2.08 25.45 38.19
N GLY A 777 -2.95 25.34 37.17
CA GLY A 777 -3.79 26.45 36.68
C GLY A 777 -4.37 26.20 35.29
N LYS A 778 -5.05 27.22 34.73
CA LYS A 778 -5.54 27.24 33.34
C LYS A 778 -4.59 27.99 32.41
N ILE A 779 -4.55 27.57 31.13
CA ILE A 779 -4.05 28.37 30.01
C ILE A 779 -4.86 29.66 29.88
N GLY A 780 -4.22 30.78 29.53
CA GLY A 780 -4.89 32.02 29.16
C GLY A 780 -5.77 31.85 27.91
N LYS A 781 -5.14 31.66 26.76
CA LYS A 781 -5.82 31.61 25.45
C LYS A 781 -5.58 30.31 24.68
N ILE A 782 -6.63 29.76 24.07
CA ILE A 782 -6.50 28.74 23.01
C ILE A 782 -7.21 29.21 21.74
N ILE A 783 -6.52 29.11 20.60
CA ILE A 783 -7.09 29.37 19.26
C ILE A 783 -7.20 28.05 18.50
N GLY A 784 -8.43 27.66 18.15
CA GLY A 784 -8.75 26.48 17.35
C GLY A 784 -8.98 26.84 15.88
N ILE A 785 -8.06 26.44 15.00
CA ILE A 785 -8.15 26.73 13.56
C ILE A 785 -8.78 25.51 12.87
N ASP A 786 -10.04 25.64 12.45
CA ASP A 786 -10.89 24.59 11.88
C ASP A 786 -10.71 23.22 12.58
N PRO A 787 -10.97 23.13 13.90
CA PRO A 787 -10.67 21.92 14.69
C PRO A 787 -11.34 20.69 14.07
N ALA A 788 -10.72 19.51 14.10
CA ALA A 788 -11.17 18.38 13.27
C ALA A 788 -12.57 17.88 13.65
N GLY A 789 -13.48 17.80 12.67
CA GLY A 789 -14.86 17.34 12.84
C GLY A 789 -15.05 15.81 12.95
N PRO A 790 -14.42 14.99 12.08
CA PRO A 790 -14.60 13.54 12.09
C PRO A 790 -14.26 12.92 13.45
N LEU A 791 -15.20 12.13 13.97
CA LEU A 791 -15.20 11.50 15.29
C LEU A 791 -15.25 12.45 16.51
N PHE A 792 -15.10 13.77 16.34
CA PHE A 792 -15.25 14.75 17.43
C PHE A 792 -16.61 15.46 17.48
N ASN A 793 -17.32 15.58 16.35
CA ASN A 793 -18.73 16.06 16.31
C ASN A 793 -19.67 15.21 17.19
N VAL A 794 -19.28 13.97 17.53
CA VAL A 794 -20.03 13.04 18.41
C VAL A 794 -19.30 12.73 19.72
N SER A 795 -18.28 13.52 20.07
CA SER A 795 -17.44 13.30 21.25
C SER A 795 -17.82 14.23 22.40
N ASP A 796 -17.75 13.72 23.63
CA ASP A 796 -18.03 14.45 24.86
C ASP A 796 -17.18 15.72 24.99
N VAL A 797 -17.73 16.73 25.65
CA VAL A 797 -17.08 18.02 25.93
C VAL A 797 -15.72 17.86 26.63
N GLU A 798 -15.46 16.75 27.31
CA GLU A 798 -14.19 16.42 27.95
C GLU A 798 -13.09 15.95 26.98
N HIS A 799 -13.44 15.30 25.87
CA HIS A 799 -12.48 14.61 24.99
C HIS A 799 -12.04 15.43 23.75
N ARG A 800 -12.51 16.69 23.64
CA ARG A 800 -12.24 17.61 22.52
C ARG A 800 -11.97 19.04 22.99
N LEU A 801 -11.65 19.96 22.08
CA LEU A 801 -11.64 21.39 22.39
C LEU A 801 -13.03 21.86 22.88
N SER A 802 -13.05 22.63 23.96
CA SER A 802 -14.24 23.20 24.58
C SER A 802 -13.91 24.49 25.35
N PRO A 803 -14.91 25.29 25.81
CA PRO A 803 -14.68 26.44 26.68
C PRO A 803 -13.95 26.08 27.99
N LEU A 804 -14.06 24.83 28.46
CA LEU A 804 -13.40 24.37 29.67
C LEU A 804 -11.87 24.32 29.56
N SER A 805 -11.32 24.28 28.34
CA SER A 805 -9.87 24.10 28.08
C SER A 805 -8.98 25.29 28.47
N ALA A 806 -9.50 26.49 28.67
CA ALA A 806 -8.70 27.69 28.99
C ALA A 806 -9.51 28.72 29.77
N GLU A 807 -8.92 29.88 30.08
CA GLU A 807 -9.66 31.07 30.51
C GLU A 807 -10.46 31.67 29.34
N TYR A 808 -9.88 31.70 28.12
CA TYR A 808 -10.52 32.14 26.89
C TYR A 808 -10.21 31.18 25.72
N THR A 809 -11.22 30.89 24.89
CA THR A 809 -11.05 30.04 23.69
C THR A 809 -11.76 30.64 22.49
N GLU A 810 -11.09 30.66 21.33
CA GLU A 810 -11.59 31.25 20.09
C GLU A 810 -11.41 30.27 18.93
N CYS A 811 -12.47 29.97 18.19
CA CYS A 811 -12.50 28.99 17.11
C CYS A 811 -12.80 29.67 15.77
N SER A 812 -12.18 29.20 14.69
CA SER A 812 -12.59 29.53 13.32
C SER A 812 -13.07 28.30 12.58
N HIS A 813 -14.23 28.37 11.94
CA HIS A 813 -14.82 27.29 11.15
C HIS A 813 -14.75 27.65 9.67
N THR A 814 -14.05 26.83 8.88
CA THR A 814 -13.80 27.05 7.45
C THR A 814 -14.19 25.86 6.55
N GLY A 815 -14.47 24.67 7.09
CA GLY A 815 -14.90 23.55 6.24
C GLY A 815 -15.52 22.36 6.97
N TYR A 816 -16.80 22.46 7.36
CA TYR A 816 -17.60 21.51 8.16
C TYR A 816 -17.58 20.00 7.78
N LYS A 817 -16.99 19.63 6.64
CA LYS A 817 -16.79 18.23 6.21
C LYS A 817 -15.49 17.62 6.74
N LEU A 818 -14.55 18.45 7.20
CA LEU A 818 -13.26 18.07 7.78
C LEU A 818 -13.01 18.80 9.10
N GLY A 819 -13.42 20.07 9.20
CA GLY A 819 -13.55 20.81 10.45
C GLY A 819 -14.85 20.50 11.21
N MET A 820 -14.91 20.91 12.49
CA MET A 820 -16.08 20.81 13.37
C MET A 820 -17.23 21.64 12.81
N LYS A 821 -18.43 21.08 12.84
CA LYS A 821 -19.64 21.78 12.38
C LYS A 821 -20.18 22.71 13.47
N ASP A 822 -20.23 22.23 14.70
CA ASP A 822 -20.94 22.87 15.81
C ASP A 822 -20.01 23.82 16.60
N PRO A 823 -20.54 24.86 17.29
CA PRO A 823 -19.73 25.80 18.06
C PRO A 823 -19.15 25.13 19.31
N ILE A 824 -17.86 25.35 19.56
CA ILE A 824 -17.10 24.66 20.62
C ILE A 824 -16.09 25.55 21.37
N CYS A 825 -16.06 26.85 21.11
CA CYS A 825 -15.23 27.80 21.83
C CYS A 825 -16.08 28.74 22.71
N HIS A 826 -15.45 29.70 23.41
CA HIS A 826 -16.20 30.83 23.97
C HIS A 826 -16.71 31.72 22.85
N VAL A 827 -15.89 31.91 21.80
CA VAL A 827 -16.23 32.61 20.56
C VAL A 827 -15.95 31.71 19.35
N ASP A 828 -16.95 31.55 18.47
CA ASP A 828 -16.84 30.73 17.26
C ASP A 828 -17.13 31.58 16.00
N PHE A 829 -16.11 31.78 15.16
CA PHE A 829 -16.20 32.55 13.91
C PHE A 829 -16.42 31.63 12.70
N TYR A 830 -17.58 31.75 12.06
CA TYR A 830 -17.96 31.00 10.86
C TYR A 830 -17.61 31.81 9.61
N PHE A 831 -16.50 31.44 8.98
CA PHE A 831 -16.05 32.06 7.73
C PHE A 831 -16.85 31.50 6.57
N ASN A 832 -17.58 32.38 5.88
CA ASN A 832 -18.52 32.03 4.80
C ASN A 832 -19.44 30.87 5.22
N SER A 833 -20.05 31.03 6.40
CA SER A 833 -20.88 30.04 7.11
C SER A 833 -20.22 28.69 7.44
N GLY A 834 -18.89 28.58 7.43
CA GLY A 834 -18.17 27.32 7.67
C GLY A 834 -18.34 26.26 6.55
N LYS A 835 -18.79 26.70 5.37
CA LYS A 835 -19.08 25.86 4.20
C LYS A 835 -17.86 25.84 3.26
N ILE A 836 -18.05 25.63 1.96
CA ILE A 836 -16.97 25.77 0.97
C ILE A 836 -16.56 27.25 0.94
N GLN A 837 -15.26 27.53 1.08
CA GLN A 837 -14.75 28.89 1.08
C GLN A 837 -14.68 29.44 -0.36
N PRO A 838 -14.89 30.76 -0.57
CA PRO A 838 -14.70 31.39 -1.86
C PRO A 838 -13.33 31.06 -2.46
N GLY A 839 -13.30 30.75 -3.75
CA GLY A 839 -12.09 30.29 -4.46
C GLY A 839 -11.79 28.78 -4.34
N CYS A 840 -12.51 28.04 -3.48
CA CYS A 840 -12.39 26.57 -3.38
C CYS A 840 -13.44 25.80 -4.22
N GLU A 841 -14.17 26.50 -5.10
CA GLU A 841 -15.37 26.03 -5.82
C GLU A 841 -15.07 25.14 -7.05
N ASN A 842 -14.08 24.26 -6.93
CA ASN A 842 -13.69 23.35 -8.01
C ASN A 842 -14.69 22.19 -8.18
N SER A 843 -14.88 21.73 -9.42
CA SER A 843 -15.89 20.74 -9.84
C SER A 843 -15.75 19.32 -9.27
N MET A 844 -14.78 19.08 -8.38
CA MET A 844 -14.53 17.80 -7.72
C MET A 844 -14.75 17.93 -6.21
N SER A 845 -15.84 17.34 -5.69
CA SER A 845 -16.37 17.67 -4.35
C SER A 845 -15.46 17.36 -3.16
N TYR A 846 -14.35 16.63 -3.33
CA TYR A 846 -13.42 16.32 -2.24
C TYR A 846 -12.31 17.38 -2.10
N LEU A 847 -11.72 17.82 -3.21
CA LEU A 847 -10.68 18.87 -3.21
C LEU A 847 -11.21 20.20 -2.66
N ALA A 848 -12.46 20.55 -2.98
CA ALA A 848 -13.14 21.72 -2.42
C ALA A 848 -13.20 21.71 -0.88
N LYS A 849 -13.36 20.53 -0.25
CA LYS A 849 -13.37 20.37 1.21
C LYS A 849 -11.99 20.62 1.82
N ILE A 850 -10.93 20.06 1.21
CA ILE A 850 -9.55 20.23 1.67
C ILE A 850 -9.09 21.68 1.52
N CYS A 851 -9.34 22.31 0.37
CA CYS A 851 -9.07 23.74 0.15
C CYS A 851 -9.75 24.62 1.21
N SER A 852 -11.03 24.35 1.49
CA SER A 852 -11.80 25.08 2.49
C SER A 852 -11.25 24.87 3.91
N HIS A 853 -10.86 23.64 4.25
CA HIS A 853 -10.26 23.30 5.54
C HIS A 853 -8.90 23.99 5.76
N LEU A 854 -8.03 23.99 4.75
CA LEU A 854 -6.72 24.66 4.81
C LEU A 854 -6.83 26.19 4.80
N ARG A 855 -7.94 26.77 4.33
CA ARG A 855 -8.14 28.23 4.29
C ARG A 855 -8.08 28.87 5.68
N GLY A 856 -8.47 28.16 6.73
CA GLY A 856 -8.33 28.63 8.12
C GLY A 856 -6.91 29.05 8.48
N MET A 857 -5.89 28.32 8.01
CA MET A 857 -4.48 28.69 8.22
C MET A 857 -4.09 29.98 7.49
N GLN A 858 -4.60 30.20 6.28
CA GLN A 858 -4.33 31.43 5.52
C GLN A 858 -5.00 32.65 6.19
N ILE A 859 -6.22 32.46 6.70
CA ILE A 859 -6.99 33.50 7.40
C ILE A 859 -6.32 33.92 8.71
N ILE A 860 -5.86 32.99 9.56
CA ILE A 860 -5.16 33.36 10.81
C ILE A 860 -3.82 34.06 10.54
N ILE A 861 -3.09 33.69 9.49
CA ILE A 861 -1.87 34.37 9.05
C ILE A 861 -2.16 35.82 8.65
N GLU A 862 -3.22 36.05 7.87
CA GLU A 862 -3.64 37.39 7.49
C GLU A 862 -4.13 38.20 8.71
N ALA A 863 -4.88 37.58 9.63
CA ALA A 863 -5.36 38.23 10.85
C ALA A 863 -4.21 38.69 11.78
N PHE A 864 -3.13 37.91 11.91
CA PHE A 864 -1.94 38.34 12.64
C PHE A 864 -1.16 39.47 11.94
N ASN A 865 -1.24 39.60 10.61
CA ASN A 865 -0.65 40.76 9.89
C ASN A 865 -1.59 41.98 9.92
N ASN A 866 -2.91 41.79 10.02
CA ASN A 866 -3.92 42.84 10.07
C ASN A 866 -5.10 42.43 10.98
N PRO A 867 -5.07 42.79 12.28
CA PRO A 867 -6.14 42.46 13.23
C PRO A 867 -7.51 43.09 12.96
N LYS A 868 -7.66 43.90 11.90
CA LYS A 868 -8.94 44.46 11.46
C LYS A 868 -9.39 43.97 10.08
N ALA A 869 -8.73 42.93 9.54
CA ALA A 869 -9.07 42.32 8.24
C ALA A 869 -10.44 41.61 8.25
N PHE A 870 -10.79 40.95 9.36
CA PHE A 870 -11.91 40.02 9.47
C PHE A 870 -12.92 40.45 10.53
N TYR A 871 -13.84 41.35 10.16
CA TYR A 871 -14.99 41.69 11.01
C TYR A 871 -16.08 40.61 10.90
N GLY A 872 -16.50 40.09 12.05
CA GLY A 872 -17.60 39.14 12.21
C GLY A 872 -18.82 39.80 12.84
N LYS A 873 -19.99 39.64 12.22
CA LYS A 873 -21.27 40.08 12.80
C LYS A 873 -21.77 39.05 13.81
N ARG A 874 -22.35 39.49 14.92
CA ARG A 874 -22.86 38.58 15.95
C ARG A 874 -24.14 37.87 15.50
N CYS A 875 -24.22 36.58 15.76
CA CYS A 875 -25.37 35.72 15.48
C CYS A 875 -26.11 35.44 16.79
N GLU A 876 -27.43 35.19 16.75
CA GLU A 876 -28.17 34.79 17.97
C GLU A 876 -27.88 33.34 18.35
N ASN A 877 -27.67 32.47 17.36
CA ASN A 877 -27.47 31.04 17.48
C ASN A 877 -26.57 30.51 16.35
N PHE A 878 -26.30 29.19 16.36
CA PHE A 878 -25.53 28.51 15.32
C PHE A 878 -26.19 28.54 13.93
N ASP A 879 -27.51 28.34 13.84
CA ASP A 879 -28.19 28.23 12.55
C ASP A 879 -28.20 29.57 11.78
N ASP A 880 -28.22 30.71 12.48
CA ASP A 880 -28.02 32.01 11.84
C ASP A 880 -26.60 32.17 11.27
N ALA A 881 -25.58 31.72 11.99
CA ALA A 881 -24.19 31.72 11.50
C ALA A 881 -24.01 30.79 10.29
N TRP A 882 -24.62 29.61 10.38
CA TRP A 882 -24.67 28.62 9.31
C TRP A 882 -25.41 29.12 8.07
N ASN A 883 -26.37 30.04 8.20
CA ASN A 883 -27.11 30.59 7.06
C ASN A 883 -26.64 31.99 6.63
N GLY A 884 -25.79 32.65 7.43
CA GLY A 884 -25.27 34.00 7.16
C GLY A 884 -26.18 35.14 7.64
N ASN A 885 -27.21 34.85 8.44
CA ASN A 885 -28.30 35.77 8.83
C ASN A 885 -27.94 36.66 10.05
N CYS A 886 -26.67 36.97 10.25
CA CYS A 886 -26.19 37.56 11.50
C CYS A 886 -26.25 39.10 11.49
N ASN A 887 -27.10 39.64 12.36
CA ASN A 887 -27.42 41.08 12.44
C ASN A 887 -27.17 41.69 13.84
N GLY A 888 -26.60 40.91 14.77
CA GLY A 888 -26.40 41.34 16.15
C GLY A 888 -25.14 42.19 16.35
N GLU A 889 -25.21 43.05 17.36
CA GLU A 889 -24.10 43.87 17.85
C GLU A 889 -23.86 43.59 19.36
N PRO A 890 -22.64 43.82 19.90
CA PRO A 890 -21.44 44.22 19.18
C PRO A 890 -20.91 43.09 18.29
N GLY A 891 -20.50 43.41 17.07
CA GLY A 891 -19.63 42.56 16.26
C GLY A 891 -18.20 42.54 16.79
N ALA A 892 -17.37 41.65 16.24
CA ALA A 892 -16.02 41.38 16.74
C ALA A 892 -15.04 41.10 15.61
N PHE A 893 -13.74 41.25 15.87
CA PHE A 893 -12.69 40.93 14.90
C PHE A 893 -12.03 39.60 15.24
N TYR A 894 -11.86 38.71 14.27
CA TYR A 894 -11.16 37.44 14.51
C TYR A 894 -9.70 37.68 14.91
N ASN A 895 -9.22 36.94 15.92
CA ASN A 895 -7.87 37.02 16.48
C ASN A 895 -7.49 38.43 16.97
N ASN A 896 -8.44 39.13 17.61
CA ASN A 896 -8.21 40.42 18.25
C ASN A 896 -8.03 40.24 19.78
N ASP A 897 -7.01 40.88 20.35
CA ASP A 897 -6.74 40.88 21.79
C ASP A 897 -7.88 41.56 22.59
N GLU A 898 -8.67 42.45 21.96
CA GLU A 898 -9.85 43.08 22.55
C GLU A 898 -10.99 42.07 22.86
N ASN A 899 -11.12 40.97 22.13
CA ASN A 899 -12.19 39.98 22.37
C ASN A 899 -12.02 39.33 23.76
N GLU A 900 -10.79 38.97 24.09
CA GLU A 900 -10.38 38.35 25.35
C GLU A 900 -10.47 39.35 26.51
N ALA A 901 -10.01 40.59 26.30
CA ALA A 901 -10.10 41.66 27.31
C ALA A 901 -11.55 42.00 27.72
N ASN A 902 -12.53 41.81 26.81
CA ASN A 902 -13.95 41.99 27.07
C ASN A 902 -14.67 40.70 27.50
N ASN A 903 -13.95 39.57 27.64
CA ASN A 903 -14.50 38.24 27.90
C ASN A 903 -15.68 37.88 26.96
N LEU A 904 -15.48 38.16 25.67
CA LEU A 904 -16.50 38.02 24.63
C LEU A 904 -16.99 36.58 24.50
N SER A 905 -18.26 36.40 24.14
CA SER A 905 -18.81 35.07 23.83
C SER A 905 -19.92 35.07 22.77
N GLY A 906 -20.11 33.92 22.13
CA GLY A 906 -21.15 33.67 21.13
C GLY A 906 -20.60 33.33 19.74
N VAL A 907 -21.52 33.20 18.79
CA VAL A 907 -21.20 32.81 17.41
C VAL A 907 -21.21 34.04 16.50
N TYR A 908 -20.26 34.12 15.56
CA TYR A 908 -20.08 35.25 14.65
C TYR A 908 -19.94 34.77 13.20
N HIS A 909 -20.48 35.52 12.25
CA HIS A 909 -20.33 35.23 10.81
C HIS A 909 -19.37 36.22 10.14
N VAL A 910 -18.37 35.71 9.43
CA VAL A 910 -17.38 36.50 8.67
C VAL A 910 -17.52 36.18 7.19
N THR A 911 -17.41 37.18 6.31
CA THR A 911 -17.40 36.96 4.84
C THR A 911 -16.07 37.39 4.25
N THR A 912 -15.47 36.56 3.39
CA THR A 912 -14.13 36.80 2.82
C THR A 912 -14.17 37.07 1.32
N ASN A 913 -13.03 37.47 0.76
CA ASN A 913 -12.75 37.38 -0.66
C ASN A 913 -12.34 35.94 -1.04
N ALA A 914 -12.26 35.66 -2.36
CA ALA A 914 -11.79 34.38 -2.89
C ALA A 914 -10.26 34.25 -2.94
N GLU A 915 -9.57 35.39 -3.02
CA GLU A 915 -8.12 35.50 -3.14
C GLU A 915 -7.56 36.48 -2.08
N PRO A 916 -6.25 36.43 -1.77
CA PRO A 916 -5.62 37.35 -0.82
C PRO A 916 -5.65 38.81 -1.32
N PRO A 917 -5.87 39.81 -0.44
CA PRO A 917 -6.26 39.68 0.96
C PRO A 917 -7.69 39.16 1.10
N PHE A 918 -7.87 38.12 1.92
CA PHE A 918 -9.17 37.48 2.15
C PHE A 918 -10.07 38.36 3.01
N GLY A 919 -9.51 39.19 3.88
CA GLY A 919 -10.23 40.13 4.71
C GLY A 919 -10.80 41.29 3.89
N ARG A 920 -12.07 41.61 4.13
CA ARG A 920 -12.75 42.76 3.51
C ARG A 920 -12.51 44.08 4.26
N GLY A 921 -12.01 44.01 5.50
CA GLY A 921 -11.84 45.17 6.38
C GLY A 921 -13.16 45.80 6.81
N LEU A 922 -13.07 46.98 7.43
CA LEU A 922 -14.23 47.88 7.59
C LEU A 922 -14.37 48.74 6.33
N GLU A 923 -15.59 48.84 5.80
CA GLU A 923 -15.89 49.84 4.76
C GLU A 923 -15.73 51.25 5.34
N THR A 924 -14.64 51.92 4.95
CA THR A 924 -14.46 53.37 5.14
C THR A 924 -14.09 54.00 3.81
N THR A 925 -14.98 54.91 3.38
CA THR A 925 -14.97 55.76 2.18
C THR A 925 -13.67 55.86 1.37
N ALA A 926 -13.78 55.61 0.06
CA ALA A 926 -12.69 55.62 -0.91
C ALA A 926 -11.86 56.92 -0.95
N LEU A 927 -10.56 56.78 -1.21
CA LEU A 927 -9.74 57.81 -1.84
C LEU A 927 -8.70 57.18 -2.77
N THR A 928 -8.61 57.65 -4.02
CA THR A 928 -7.69 57.10 -5.03
C THR A 928 -6.70 58.17 -5.48
N ILE A 929 -5.41 58.04 -5.15
CA ILE A 929 -4.32 58.82 -5.76
C ILE A 929 -3.12 57.89 -6.09
N LEU A 930 -2.48 58.19 -7.23
CA LEU A 930 -1.56 57.33 -7.97
C LEU A 930 -0.14 57.14 -7.38
N ALA A 931 0.29 55.87 -7.42
CA ALA A 931 1.54 55.34 -7.99
C ALA A 931 2.85 56.19 -8.02
N CYS A 932 3.98 55.54 -7.66
CA CYS A 932 4.94 55.06 -8.68
C CYS A 932 6.00 54.05 -8.17
N VAL A 933 6.15 52.96 -8.94
CA VAL A 933 7.38 52.17 -9.22
C VAL A 933 8.40 51.93 -8.09
N SER A 934 8.30 50.79 -7.40
CA SER A 934 9.24 49.64 -7.59
C SER A 934 9.04 48.56 -6.53
N SER A 935 8.64 47.36 -6.94
CA SER A 935 8.60 46.18 -6.05
C SER A 935 8.77 44.88 -6.82
N THR A 936 9.97 44.31 -6.75
CA THR A 936 10.19 42.89 -7.05
C THR A 936 9.36 42.03 -6.09
N PRO A 937 8.58 41.03 -6.57
CA PRO A 937 7.92 40.08 -5.69
C PRO A 937 8.97 39.25 -4.94
N VAL A 938 9.15 39.51 -3.65
CA VAL A 938 9.94 38.65 -2.77
C VAL A 938 9.09 37.44 -2.40
N GLN A 939 9.12 36.39 -3.23
CA GLN A 939 8.52 35.10 -2.86
C GLN A 939 9.24 34.54 -1.63
N SER A 940 8.48 34.30 -0.56
CA SER A 940 9.00 33.85 0.74
C SER A 940 8.24 32.63 1.28
N GLU A 941 8.21 31.55 0.50
CA GLU A 941 7.78 30.20 0.93
C GLU A 941 8.57 29.70 2.17
N PHE A 942 8.15 28.60 2.83
CA PHE A 942 9.00 27.71 3.67
C PHE A 942 8.21 26.51 4.27
N GLU A 943 8.83 25.31 4.35
CA GLU A 943 8.39 23.93 4.77
C GLU A 943 9.41 23.31 5.79
N PRO A 944 9.48 22.00 6.20
CA PRO A 944 8.64 20.77 5.98
C PRO A 944 7.78 20.13 7.14
N ILE A 945 8.19 19.61 8.33
CA ILE A 945 8.98 18.42 8.78
C ILE A 945 8.11 17.12 8.83
N GLU A 946 7.70 16.53 7.71
CA GLU A 946 7.86 15.06 7.64
C GLU A 946 9.38 14.86 7.49
N GLN A 947 10.07 14.16 8.43
CA GLN A 947 11.50 14.36 8.78
C GLN A 947 12.31 15.07 7.69
N MET A 948 12.40 16.40 7.83
CA MET A 948 12.60 17.36 6.74
C MET A 948 13.27 16.79 5.49
N PHE A 949 12.52 16.59 4.41
CA PHE A 949 13.15 16.64 3.09
C PHE A 949 13.70 18.05 2.89
N ASP A 950 15.02 18.17 2.93
CA ASP A 950 15.76 19.39 2.67
C ASP A 950 16.61 19.15 1.43
N ALA A 951 16.28 19.82 0.33
CA ALA A 951 16.97 19.63 -0.94
C ALA A 951 18.48 19.90 -0.84
N TYR A 952 18.94 20.73 0.10
CA TYR A 952 20.37 21.01 0.31
C TYR A 952 21.11 19.90 1.06
N ARG A 953 20.38 18.99 1.71
CA ARG A 953 20.90 17.84 2.47
C ARG A 953 20.71 16.52 1.73
N ASP A 954 19.55 16.35 1.11
CA ASP A 954 19.03 15.06 0.66
C ASP A 954 19.12 14.84 -0.87
N VAL A 955 19.27 15.90 -1.67
CA VAL A 955 19.44 15.75 -3.14
C VAL A 955 20.91 15.51 -3.45
N ARG A 956 21.20 14.37 -4.09
CA ARG A 956 22.55 13.99 -4.53
C ARG A 956 22.76 14.36 -6.00
N LEU A 957 23.84 15.09 -6.29
CA LEU A 957 24.24 15.45 -7.65
C LEU A 957 25.34 14.51 -8.12
N LEU A 958 25.04 13.58 -9.03
CA LEU A 958 25.96 12.52 -9.45
C LEU A 958 26.55 12.82 -10.84
N LEU A 959 27.83 13.20 -10.89
CA LEU A 959 28.54 13.52 -12.14
C LEU A 959 29.09 12.27 -12.82
N SER A 960 28.69 12.07 -14.07
CA SER A 960 29.22 11.09 -14.99
C SER A 960 29.85 11.78 -16.20
N THR A 961 31.04 11.31 -16.59
CA THR A 961 31.78 11.75 -17.78
C THR A 961 32.36 10.50 -18.47
N ARG A 962 32.93 10.65 -19.68
CA ARG A 962 33.62 9.54 -20.36
C ARG A 962 34.73 8.89 -19.53
N SER A 963 35.34 9.62 -18.59
CA SER A 963 36.42 9.10 -17.73
C SER A 963 35.95 8.31 -16.50
N ASN A 964 34.69 8.48 -16.07
CA ASN A 964 34.15 7.85 -14.85
C ASN A 964 32.77 7.18 -15.03
N ARG A 965 32.40 6.81 -16.26
CA ARG A 965 31.09 6.23 -16.65
C ARG A 965 30.49 5.21 -15.66
N GLN A 966 31.32 4.29 -15.14
CA GLN A 966 30.90 3.20 -14.25
C GLN A 966 30.87 3.59 -12.76
N ASN A 967 31.47 4.73 -12.39
CA ASN A 967 31.55 5.22 -11.02
C ASN A 967 31.26 6.73 -10.99
N PRO A 968 29.98 7.14 -11.02
CA PRO A 968 29.58 8.53 -10.91
C PRO A 968 30.14 9.18 -9.63
N LEU A 969 30.66 10.40 -9.74
CA LEU A 969 31.18 11.15 -8.61
C LEU A 969 30.08 12.01 -8.00
N GLN A 970 29.74 11.82 -6.73
CA GLN A 970 28.85 12.73 -6.03
C GLN A 970 29.53 14.10 -5.85
N LEU A 971 28.99 15.12 -6.51
CA LEU A 971 29.42 16.50 -6.36
C LEU A 971 28.88 17.08 -5.05
N ARG A 972 29.74 17.83 -4.37
CA ARG A 972 29.35 18.61 -3.18
C ARG A 972 28.72 19.93 -3.58
N PHE A 973 27.66 20.32 -2.87
CA PHE A 973 26.94 21.56 -3.16
C PHE A 973 27.83 22.79 -2.92
N ARG A 974 28.02 23.61 -3.97
CA ARG A 974 28.84 24.83 -4.00
C ARG A 974 30.30 24.70 -3.50
N ASP A 975 30.86 23.49 -3.46
CA ASP A 975 32.26 23.24 -3.13
C ASP A 975 33.14 23.38 -4.39
N LEU A 976 33.76 24.56 -4.55
CA LEU A 976 34.63 24.87 -5.68
C LEU A 976 35.86 23.94 -5.75
N LEU A 977 36.41 23.49 -4.62
CA LEU A 977 37.59 22.63 -4.59
C LEU A 977 37.23 21.21 -5.02
N SER A 978 36.14 20.66 -4.49
CA SER A 978 35.60 19.35 -4.91
C SER A 978 35.23 19.34 -6.39
N LEU A 979 34.76 20.46 -6.94
CA LEU A 979 34.43 20.59 -8.35
C LEU A 979 35.69 20.75 -9.24
N GLN A 980 36.69 21.53 -8.81
CA GLN A 980 37.99 21.63 -9.49
C GLN A 980 38.78 20.30 -9.50
N GLN A 981 38.54 19.44 -8.52
CA GLN A 981 39.15 18.10 -8.42
C GLN A 981 38.29 16.99 -9.06
N SER A 982 37.08 17.33 -9.53
CA SER A 982 36.20 16.40 -10.24
C SER A 982 36.64 16.20 -11.70
N PRO A 983 36.17 15.15 -12.40
CA PRO A 983 36.39 14.99 -13.84
C PRO A 983 35.58 15.97 -14.73
N PHE A 984 34.95 17.00 -14.16
CA PHE A 984 34.13 17.95 -14.90
C PHE A 984 34.97 18.77 -15.89
N ASP A 985 34.63 18.67 -17.18
CA ASP A 985 35.33 19.37 -18.25
C ASP A 985 34.54 20.60 -18.71
N ARG A 986 35.07 21.78 -18.37
CA ARG A 986 34.48 23.09 -18.68
C ARG A 986 34.30 23.37 -20.18
N THR A 987 35.01 22.63 -21.05
CA THR A 987 34.91 22.80 -22.50
C THR A 987 33.68 22.08 -23.08
N LYS A 988 33.08 21.15 -22.33
CA LYS A 988 32.01 20.25 -22.80
C LYS A 988 30.61 20.74 -22.37
N PRO A 989 29.56 20.47 -23.17
CA PRO A 989 28.17 20.72 -22.78
C PRO A 989 27.79 20.00 -21.47
N LEU A 990 26.73 20.50 -20.82
CA LEU A 990 26.13 19.87 -19.65
C LEU A 990 24.76 19.29 -20.00
N ARG A 991 24.53 18.04 -19.64
CA ARG A 991 23.21 17.41 -19.60
C ARG A 991 22.83 17.13 -18.14
N VAL A 992 21.60 17.50 -17.77
CA VAL A 992 21.06 17.26 -16.43
C VAL A 992 19.88 16.31 -16.54
N LEU A 993 19.90 15.22 -15.77
CA LEU A 993 18.91 14.14 -15.80
C LEU A 993 18.15 14.13 -14.47
N ILE A 994 16.82 14.12 -14.49
CA ILE A 994 15.98 14.24 -13.27
C ILE A 994 14.84 13.21 -13.29
N HIS A 995 14.84 12.32 -12.30
CA HIS A 995 13.87 11.23 -12.19
C HIS A 995 12.51 11.63 -11.60
N GLY A 996 11.54 10.73 -11.73
CA GLY A 996 10.16 10.86 -11.30
C GLY A 996 9.88 10.40 -9.86
N TRP A 997 8.58 10.15 -9.60
CA TRP A 997 8.07 9.63 -8.33
C TRP A 997 8.42 8.15 -8.13
N LEU A 998 8.77 7.74 -6.90
CA LEU A 998 9.23 6.39 -6.53
C LEU A 998 10.51 5.88 -7.23
N GLU A 999 11.12 6.69 -8.10
CA GLU A 999 12.41 6.39 -8.74
C GLU A 999 13.62 6.82 -7.88
N ASP A 1000 14.79 6.30 -8.24
CA ASP A 1000 16.09 6.66 -7.69
C ASP A 1000 17.20 6.58 -8.77
N GLU A 1001 18.46 6.51 -8.35
CA GLU A 1001 19.61 6.41 -9.25
C GLU A 1001 19.72 5.11 -10.07
N THR A 1002 18.83 4.13 -9.88
CA THR A 1002 18.74 2.91 -10.69
C THR A 1002 17.80 3.04 -11.89
N SER A 1003 17.00 4.11 -11.96
CA SER A 1003 16.03 4.38 -13.04
C SER A 1003 16.65 4.44 -14.44
N ASP A 1004 15.90 4.05 -15.47
CA ASP A 1004 16.40 4.05 -16.86
C ASP A 1004 16.75 5.45 -17.37
N ILE A 1005 16.06 6.49 -16.88
CA ILE A 1005 16.43 7.88 -17.17
C ILE A 1005 17.85 8.21 -16.66
N LYS A 1006 18.30 7.62 -15.54
CA LYS A 1006 19.71 7.66 -15.10
C LYS A 1006 20.56 6.79 -16.00
N VAL A 1007 20.26 5.50 -16.06
CA VAL A 1007 21.18 4.44 -16.53
C VAL A 1007 21.37 4.48 -18.05
N GLU A 1008 20.28 4.48 -18.80
CA GLU A 1008 20.31 4.36 -20.26
C GLU A 1008 20.65 5.72 -20.90
N THR A 1009 20.01 6.81 -20.47
CA THR A 1009 20.30 8.15 -21.02
C THR A 1009 21.75 8.59 -20.78
N SER A 1010 22.33 8.26 -19.60
CA SER A 1010 23.75 8.55 -19.34
C SER A 1010 24.68 7.71 -20.22
N ARG A 1011 24.30 6.48 -20.55
CA ARG A 1011 25.09 5.63 -21.46
C ARG A 1011 25.09 6.22 -22.86
N GLU A 1012 23.91 6.45 -23.44
CA GLU A 1012 23.78 7.00 -24.80
C GLU A 1012 24.47 8.38 -24.93
N PHE A 1013 24.30 9.27 -23.96
CA PHE A 1013 25.01 10.56 -23.95
C PHE A 1013 26.53 10.42 -23.84
N LEU A 1014 27.07 9.47 -23.07
CA LEU A 1014 28.52 9.35 -22.89
C LEU A 1014 29.20 8.46 -23.95
N ASP A 1015 28.48 7.56 -24.60
CA ASP A 1015 28.96 6.78 -25.73
C ASP A 1015 28.96 7.60 -27.03
N PHE A 1016 27.82 8.14 -27.45
CA PHE A 1016 27.73 8.88 -28.71
C PHE A 1016 28.31 10.30 -28.62
N TYR A 1017 28.22 10.96 -27.46
CA TYR A 1017 28.67 12.34 -27.25
C TYR A 1017 29.70 12.44 -26.12
N ASP A 1018 30.34 13.60 -25.99
CA ASP A 1018 31.32 13.88 -24.93
C ASP A 1018 30.82 15.04 -24.07
N PHE A 1019 29.96 14.70 -23.11
CA PHE A 1019 29.26 15.65 -22.23
C PHE A 1019 29.67 15.46 -20.77
N ASN A 1020 29.46 16.50 -19.98
CA ASN A 1020 29.24 16.34 -18.54
C ASN A 1020 27.78 15.93 -18.35
N VAL A 1021 27.52 14.84 -17.63
CA VAL A 1021 26.16 14.39 -17.30
C VAL A 1021 25.99 14.44 -15.79
N ILE A 1022 25.07 15.26 -15.29
CA ILE A 1022 24.71 15.31 -13.86
C ILE A 1022 23.33 14.67 -13.68
N PHE A 1023 23.25 13.57 -12.95
CA PHE A 1023 21.97 13.05 -12.46
C PHE A 1023 21.60 13.75 -11.14
N VAL A 1024 20.35 14.18 -11.05
CA VAL A 1024 19.74 14.76 -9.85
C VAL A 1024 18.94 13.67 -9.17
N ASP A 1025 19.57 13.01 -8.22
CA ASP A 1025 18.90 12.06 -7.34
C ASP A 1025 18.21 12.81 -6.20
N TRP A 1026 16.89 12.74 -6.15
CA TRP A 1026 16.03 13.27 -5.09
C TRP A 1026 15.15 12.17 -4.46
N SER A 1027 15.58 10.90 -4.54
CA SER A 1027 14.88 9.71 -4.03
C SER A 1027 14.43 9.79 -2.56
N GLU A 1028 15.21 10.41 -1.68
CA GLU A 1028 14.79 10.72 -0.29
C GLU A 1028 13.49 11.56 -0.24
N GLY A 1029 13.27 12.41 -1.25
CA GLY A 1029 12.05 13.19 -1.44
C GLY A 1029 10.97 12.46 -2.25
N ALA A 1030 11.37 11.62 -3.21
CA ALA A 1030 10.50 10.97 -4.19
C ALA A 1030 9.94 9.60 -3.78
N SER A 1031 10.61 8.88 -2.89
CA SER A 1031 10.30 7.49 -2.48
C SER A 1031 9.09 7.34 -1.57
N THR A 1032 8.48 8.44 -1.12
CA THR A 1032 7.27 8.40 -0.30
C THR A 1032 6.06 7.96 -1.14
N LEU A 1033 5.31 6.97 -0.64
CA LEU A 1033 4.03 6.55 -1.22
C LEU A 1033 2.94 7.66 -1.14
N ASN A 1034 3.19 8.75 -0.41
CA ASN A 1034 2.36 9.95 -0.47
C ASN A 1034 2.79 10.83 -1.65
N TYR A 1035 2.15 10.64 -2.81
CA TYR A 1035 2.36 11.47 -4.01
C TYR A 1035 2.21 12.98 -3.74
N ILE A 1036 1.34 13.39 -2.79
CA ILE A 1036 1.16 14.81 -2.44
C ILE A 1036 2.44 15.37 -1.81
N SER A 1037 3.07 14.62 -0.89
CA SER A 1037 4.36 14.98 -0.29
C SER A 1037 5.47 15.06 -1.33
N ALA A 1038 5.57 14.07 -2.24
CA ALA A 1038 6.56 14.10 -3.33
C ALA A 1038 6.33 15.29 -4.28
N ARG A 1039 5.09 15.56 -4.68
CA ARG A 1039 4.69 16.69 -5.51
C ARG A 1039 5.04 18.04 -4.88
N ASN A 1040 4.79 18.21 -3.58
CA ASN A 1040 5.07 19.47 -2.89
C ASN A 1040 6.57 19.75 -2.68
N ARG A 1041 7.44 18.75 -2.86
CA ARG A 1041 8.90 18.91 -2.81
C ARG A 1041 9.51 19.44 -4.13
N VAL A 1042 8.78 19.34 -5.25
CA VAL A 1042 9.24 19.71 -6.60
C VAL A 1042 9.80 21.14 -6.71
N PRO A 1043 9.16 22.21 -6.18
CA PRO A 1043 9.70 23.57 -6.25
C PRO A 1043 11.04 23.72 -5.53
N THR A 1044 11.19 23.07 -4.37
CA THR A 1044 12.40 23.10 -3.55
C THR A 1044 13.57 22.42 -4.26
N VAL A 1045 13.35 21.26 -4.91
CA VAL A 1045 14.38 20.57 -5.70
C VAL A 1045 14.78 21.42 -6.93
N GLY A 1046 13.82 21.98 -7.67
CA GLY A 1046 14.13 22.82 -8.82
C GLY A 1046 14.93 24.07 -8.44
N THR A 1047 14.61 24.67 -7.30
CA THR A 1047 15.35 25.80 -6.73
C THR A 1047 16.79 25.39 -6.33
N PHE A 1048 16.98 24.22 -5.73
CA PHE A 1048 18.30 23.68 -5.41
C PHE A 1048 19.17 23.45 -6.65
N VAL A 1049 18.62 22.81 -7.70
CA VAL A 1049 19.35 22.56 -8.96
C VAL A 1049 19.71 23.87 -9.64
N ALA A 1050 18.78 24.84 -9.71
CA ALA A 1050 19.05 26.18 -10.27
C ALA A 1050 20.17 26.90 -9.51
N SER A 1051 20.13 26.83 -8.18
CA SER A 1051 21.15 27.38 -7.28
C SER A 1051 22.53 26.73 -7.46
N TYR A 1052 22.60 25.49 -7.96
CA TYR A 1052 23.86 24.85 -8.36
C TYR A 1052 24.32 25.28 -9.77
N LEU A 1053 23.41 25.35 -10.75
CA LEU A 1053 23.73 25.78 -12.12
C LEU A 1053 24.24 27.23 -12.17
N ASP A 1054 23.61 28.15 -11.43
CA ASP A 1054 24.11 29.53 -11.29
C ASP A 1054 25.53 29.56 -10.71
N PHE A 1055 25.84 28.71 -9.71
CA PHE A 1055 27.18 28.60 -9.13
C PHE A 1055 28.21 28.05 -10.15
N LEU A 1056 27.84 27.05 -10.96
CA LEU A 1056 28.69 26.55 -12.03
C LEU A 1056 29.00 27.65 -13.06
N HIS A 1057 28.02 28.48 -13.41
CA HIS A 1057 28.19 29.57 -14.35
C HIS A 1057 29.06 30.70 -13.77
N GLU A 1058 28.79 31.15 -12.53
CA GLU A 1058 29.58 32.17 -11.82
C GLU A 1058 31.07 31.81 -11.70
N ASN A 1059 31.40 30.51 -11.66
CA ASN A 1059 32.76 30.01 -11.58
C ASN A 1059 33.36 29.61 -12.94
N ASN A 1060 32.73 29.99 -14.07
CA ASN A 1060 33.12 29.67 -15.44
C ASN A 1060 33.27 28.16 -15.73
N PHE A 1061 32.38 27.32 -15.19
CA PHE A 1061 32.30 25.90 -15.55
C PHE A 1061 31.27 25.61 -16.65
N ILE A 1062 30.20 26.41 -16.78
CA ILE A 1062 29.17 26.21 -17.81
C ILE A 1062 28.77 27.52 -18.50
N ASP A 1063 28.33 27.38 -19.74
CA ASP A 1063 27.53 28.37 -20.46
C ASP A 1063 26.10 27.83 -20.59
N PHE A 1064 25.10 28.60 -20.16
CA PHE A 1064 23.68 28.21 -20.24
C PHE A 1064 23.19 27.91 -21.67
N ASN A 1065 23.82 28.48 -22.70
CA ASN A 1065 23.55 28.13 -24.09
C ASN A 1065 23.86 26.65 -24.41
N ARG A 1066 24.64 25.98 -23.56
CA ARG A 1066 25.10 24.58 -23.74
C ARG A 1066 24.59 23.63 -22.63
N VAL A 1067 23.61 24.08 -21.84
CA VAL A 1067 22.94 23.32 -20.78
C VAL A 1067 21.59 22.82 -21.27
N SER A 1068 21.35 21.51 -21.18
CA SER A 1068 20.04 20.91 -21.46
C SER A 1068 19.60 20.04 -20.28
N LEU A 1069 18.34 20.15 -19.89
CA LEU A 1069 17.71 19.39 -18.83
C LEU A 1069 16.74 18.37 -19.44
N VAL A 1070 16.73 17.16 -18.90
CA VAL A 1070 15.76 16.10 -19.24
C VAL A 1070 15.14 15.63 -17.93
N GLY A 1071 13.83 15.72 -17.81
CA GLY A 1071 13.10 15.32 -16.62
C GLY A 1071 11.92 14.42 -16.95
N PHE A 1072 11.73 13.35 -16.19
CA PHE A 1072 10.61 12.41 -16.35
C PHE A 1072 9.59 12.56 -15.23
N SER A 1073 8.29 12.48 -15.54
CA SER A 1073 7.21 12.51 -14.55
C SER A 1073 7.27 13.78 -13.67
N LEU A 1074 7.35 13.67 -12.34
CA LEU A 1074 7.61 14.81 -11.43
C LEU A 1074 8.94 15.54 -11.76
N GLY A 1075 9.96 14.81 -12.22
CA GLY A 1075 11.26 15.35 -12.65
C GLY A 1075 11.15 16.32 -13.83
N ALA A 1076 10.15 16.18 -14.69
CA ALA A 1076 9.87 17.15 -15.76
C ALA A 1076 9.49 18.52 -15.17
N HIS A 1077 8.71 18.52 -14.09
CA HIS A 1077 8.33 19.75 -13.39
C HIS A 1077 9.47 20.29 -12.54
N ILE A 1078 10.33 19.43 -11.96
CA ILE A 1078 11.60 19.88 -11.34
C ILE A 1078 12.49 20.59 -12.36
N ALA A 1079 12.57 20.08 -13.60
CA ALA A 1079 13.30 20.75 -14.68
C ALA A 1079 12.69 22.10 -15.06
N GLY A 1080 11.36 22.20 -15.14
CA GLY A 1080 10.64 23.47 -15.31
C GLY A 1080 10.90 24.48 -14.18
N MET A 1081 10.79 24.04 -12.92
CA MET A 1081 11.11 24.85 -11.74
C MET A 1081 12.58 25.28 -11.72
N THR A 1082 13.49 24.44 -12.23
CA THR A 1082 14.91 24.80 -12.40
C THR A 1082 15.07 25.93 -13.42
N GLY A 1083 14.43 25.81 -14.59
CA GLY A 1083 14.43 26.85 -15.63
C GLY A 1083 13.89 28.20 -15.12
N LYS A 1084 12.79 28.17 -14.37
CA LYS A 1084 12.19 29.36 -13.73
C LYS A 1084 13.09 30.03 -12.68
N ASN A 1085 13.98 29.29 -12.01
CA ASN A 1085 14.74 29.79 -10.86
C ASN A 1085 16.20 30.18 -11.15
N VAL A 1086 16.76 29.81 -12.32
CA VAL A 1086 18.10 30.25 -12.76
C VAL A 1086 18.13 31.77 -12.95
N ARG A 1087 19.18 32.43 -12.45
CA ARG A 1087 19.29 33.91 -12.40
C ARG A 1087 20.44 34.48 -13.21
N ARG A 1088 21.41 33.66 -13.61
CA ARG A 1088 22.62 34.11 -14.32
C ARG A 1088 22.60 33.89 -15.84
N GLY A 1089 21.52 33.31 -16.36
CA GLY A 1089 21.30 33.14 -17.80
C GLY A 1089 19.91 32.58 -18.06
N LYS A 1090 19.75 31.87 -19.18
CA LYS A 1090 18.57 31.05 -19.44
C LYS A 1090 18.98 29.72 -20.02
N ILE A 1091 18.51 28.62 -19.42
CA ILE A 1091 18.79 27.25 -19.89
C ILE A 1091 18.38 27.11 -21.36
N ASN A 1092 19.24 26.52 -22.18
CA ASN A 1092 18.98 26.34 -23.62
C ASN A 1092 17.73 25.46 -23.86
N THR A 1093 17.74 24.23 -23.37
CA THR A 1093 16.67 23.25 -23.62
C THR A 1093 16.18 22.60 -22.32
N ILE A 1094 14.87 22.44 -22.16
CA ILE A 1094 14.25 21.45 -21.24
C ILE A 1094 13.46 20.44 -22.08
N ILE A 1095 13.61 19.15 -21.80
CA ILE A 1095 12.77 18.08 -22.36
C ILE A 1095 11.99 17.43 -21.21
N GLY A 1096 10.67 17.51 -21.29
CA GLY A 1096 9.74 16.90 -20.35
C GLY A 1096 9.22 15.57 -20.88
N LEU A 1097 9.65 14.47 -20.25
CA LEU A 1097 9.22 13.12 -20.56
C LEU A 1097 7.99 12.78 -19.71
N ASP A 1098 6.88 12.55 -20.38
CA ASP A 1098 5.51 12.40 -19.86
C ASP A 1098 5.24 13.18 -18.55
N PRO A 1099 5.25 14.53 -18.60
CA PRO A 1099 5.26 15.36 -17.40
C PRO A 1099 4.02 15.14 -16.53
N ALA A 1100 4.19 14.91 -15.22
CA ALA A 1100 3.14 14.33 -14.38
C ALA A 1100 1.83 15.15 -14.33
N GLY A 1101 0.69 14.48 -14.55
CA GLY A 1101 -0.66 15.06 -14.58
C GLY A 1101 -1.25 15.38 -13.19
N PRO A 1102 -1.27 14.44 -12.24
CA PRO A 1102 -1.95 14.64 -10.96
C PRO A 1102 -1.36 15.83 -10.17
N LEU A 1103 -2.24 16.73 -9.70
CA LEU A 1103 -1.91 17.94 -8.93
C LEU A 1103 -1.08 19.01 -9.69
N PHE A 1104 -1.01 18.96 -11.02
CA PHE A 1104 -0.44 20.03 -11.84
C PHE A 1104 -1.51 20.57 -12.81
N SER A 1105 -2.05 21.76 -12.49
CA SER A 1105 -3.10 22.37 -13.30
C SER A 1105 -2.57 22.87 -14.64
N ILE A 1106 -3.20 22.46 -15.75
CA ILE A 1106 -2.89 22.97 -17.09
C ILE A 1106 -3.04 24.49 -17.17
N ASN A 1107 -3.93 25.08 -16.36
CA ASN A 1107 -4.17 26.52 -16.30
C ASN A 1107 -3.20 27.29 -15.37
N ASN A 1108 -2.30 26.60 -14.64
CA ASN A 1108 -1.33 27.23 -13.74
C ASN A 1108 0.12 26.91 -14.18
N PRO A 1109 0.65 27.60 -15.21
CA PRO A 1109 2.01 27.37 -15.70
C PRO A 1109 3.13 27.78 -14.71
N ALA A 1110 2.79 28.43 -13.59
CA ALA A 1110 3.77 28.80 -12.57
C ALA A 1110 4.23 27.59 -11.72
N GLU A 1111 3.38 26.58 -11.53
CA GLU A 1111 3.67 25.41 -10.67
C GLU A 1111 4.12 24.15 -11.44
N ARG A 1112 4.12 24.18 -12.78
CA ARG A 1112 4.51 23.05 -13.66
C ARG A 1112 5.59 23.43 -14.66
N LEU A 1113 6.07 22.47 -15.44
CA LEU A 1113 6.79 22.72 -16.69
C LEU A 1113 5.91 23.52 -17.67
N ALA A 1114 6.45 24.56 -18.29
CA ALA A 1114 5.74 25.41 -19.25
C ALA A 1114 6.65 26.06 -20.31
N VAL A 1115 6.05 26.49 -21.43
CA VAL A 1115 6.65 27.39 -22.43
C VAL A 1115 7.39 28.53 -21.75
N GLY A 1116 8.68 28.65 -22.06
CA GLY A 1116 9.50 29.76 -21.58
C GLY A 1116 10.31 29.47 -20.32
N ASP A 1117 10.23 28.28 -19.72
CA ASP A 1117 11.14 27.86 -18.64
C ASP A 1117 12.59 27.74 -19.14
N ALA A 1118 12.79 27.40 -20.42
CA ALA A 1118 14.05 27.43 -21.13
C ALA A 1118 13.95 28.31 -22.41
N MET A 1119 15.01 28.38 -23.22
CA MET A 1119 14.91 28.96 -24.56
C MET A 1119 14.02 28.09 -25.47
N TYR A 1120 14.09 26.77 -25.27
CA TYR A 1120 13.23 25.77 -25.89
C TYR A 1120 12.76 24.73 -24.85
N VAL A 1121 11.47 24.40 -24.88
CA VAL A 1121 10.85 23.35 -24.06
C VAL A 1121 10.18 22.34 -24.99
N GLU A 1122 10.46 21.06 -24.81
CA GLU A 1122 9.86 19.97 -25.60
C GLU A 1122 9.08 19.02 -24.69
N GLY A 1123 7.80 18.78 -24.99
CA GLY A 1123 6.97 17.78 -24.32
C GLY A 1123 6.93 16.48 -25.11
N ILE A 1124 7.14 15.34 -24.44
CA ILE A 1124 6.91 14.01 -25.01
C ILE A 1124 5.83 13.33 -24.16
N HIS A 1125 4.60 13.28 -24.70
CA HIS A 1125 3.41 12.79 -24.01
C HIS A 1125 3.13 11.35 -24.40
N THR A 1126 3.11 10.44 -23.44
CA THR A 1126 2.90 9.00 -23.68
C THR A 1126 1.76 8.40 -22.85
N ASN A 1127 1.41 8.96 -21.69
CA ASN A 1127 0.27 8.52 -20.87
C ASN A 1127 -0.58 9.69 -20.34
N GLY A 1128 -1.18 10.45 -21.26
CA GLY A 1128 -2.18 11.48 -20.96
C GLY A 1128 -3.62 10.96 -20.88
N GLY A 1129 -4.42 11.54 -19.97
CA GLY A 1129 -5.85 11.20 -19.80
C GLY A 1129 -6.39 11.52 -18.40
N LEU A 1130 -7.71 11.39 -18.20
CA LEU A 1130 -8.39 11.74 -16.93
C LEU A 1130 -7.97 10.88 -15.73
N LEU A 1131 -7.45 9.68 -15.98
CA LEU A 1131 -6.97 8.71 -14.97
C LEU A 1131 -5.53 8.24 -15.27
N ALA A 1132 -4.75 9.06 -15.99
CA ALA A 1132 -3.43 8.70 -16.48
C ALA A 1132 -2.32 9.43 -15.69
N ALA A 1133 -1.06 9.00 -15.87
CA ALA A 1133 0.08 9.51 -15.10
C ALA A 1133 0.60 10.86 -15.61
N GLY A 1134 0.54 11.12 -16.91
CA GLY A 1134 1.03 12.34 -17.58
C GLY A 1134 -0.05 13.40 -17.84
N ILE A 1135 0.39 14.63 -18.07
CA ILE A 1135 -0.43 15.71 -18.64
C ILE A 1135 -0.72 15.36 -20.10
N GLY A 1136 -2.00 15.17 -20.46
CA GLY A 1136 -2.42 14.86 -21.84
C GLY A 1136 -2.57 16.07 -22.77
N ALA A 1137 -2.10 17.26 -22.37
CA ALA A 1137 -2.28 18.52 -23.06
C ALA A 1137 -0.92 19.20 -23.33
N PRO A 1138 -0.78 20.00 -24.40
CA PRO A 1138 0.49 20.63 -24.79
C PRO A 1138 0.95 21.66 -23.75
N ILE A 1139 2.24 21.62 -23.40
CA ILE A 1139 2.85 22.51 -22.39
C ILE A 1139 4.20 23.09 -22.80
N GLY A 1140 4.83 22.59 -23.85
CA GLY A 1140 6.11 23.01 -24.39
C GLY A 1140 6.02 23.98 -25.57
N ASN A 1141 7.17 24.33 -26.14
CA ASN A 1141 7.23 25.02 -27.43
C ASN A 1141 6.77 24.09 -28.55
N ALA A 1142 7.20 22.82 -28.49
CA ALA A 1142 6.68 21.73 -29.27
C ALA A 1142 6.29 20.57 -28.35
N ASP A 1143 5.17 19.93 -28.65
CA ASP A 1143 4.61 18.83 -27.86
C ASP A 1143 4.30 17.65 -28.78
N PHE A 1144 4.92 16.50 -28.50
CA PHE A 1144 4.82 15.28 -29.30
C PHE A 1144 3.92 14.26 -28.60
N PHE A 1145 3.00 13.68 -29.37
CA PHE A 1145 2.00 12.70 -28.93
C PHE A 1145 2.18 11.38 -29.69
N PRO A 1146 3.28 10.63 -29.46
CA PRO A 1146 3.46 9.29 -30.02
C PRO A 1146 2.24 8.41 -29.76
N ASN A 1147 1.69 7.83 -30.84
CA ASN A 1147 0.51 6.96 -30.83
C ASN A 1147 -0.74 7.63 -30.21
N GLY A 1148 -0.82 8.96 -30.21
CA GLY A 1148 -1.90 9.72 -29.59
C GLY A 1148 -1.69 10.00 -28.09
N GLY A 1149 -0.51 9.70 -27.57
CA GLY A 1149 0.00 10.15 -26.26
C GLY A 1149 -0.79 9.68 -25.04
N SER A 1150 -1.44 8.52 -25.10
CA SER A 1150 -2.29 7.99 -24.00
C SER A 1150 -2.03 6.52 -23.68
N GLY A 1151 -2.23 5.63 -24.66
CA GLY A 1151 -1.85 4.21 -24.58
C GLY A 1151 -0.76 3.90 -25.61
N GLN A 1152 0.34 3.29 -25.18
CA GLN A 1152 1.49 3.05 -26.06
C GLN A 1152 1.52 1.61 -26.60
N PRO A 1153 1.93 1.38 -27.87
CA PRO A 1153 2.04 0.05 -28.45
C PRO A 1153 2.89 -0.89 -27.59
N GLY A 1154 2.27 -2.00 -27.13
CA GLY A 1154 2.90 -3.00 -26.29
C GLY A 1154 2.75 -2.80 -24.79
N CYS A 1155 2.23 -1.66 -24.34
CA CYS A 1155 1.90 -1.41 -22.94
C CYS A 1155 0.44 -1.74 -22.64
N TRP A 1156 0.21 -2.51 -21.57
CA TRP A 1156 -1.12 -2.82 -21.04
C TRP A 1156 -1.44 -2.04 -19.75
N THR A 1157 -0.47 -1.27 -19.24
CA THR A 1157 -0.59 -0.48 -18.01
C THR A 1157 -0.28 1.00 -18.27
N ASN A 1158 -0.81 1.88 -17.41
CA ASN A 1158 -0.43 3.29 -17.38
C ASN A 1158 1.07 3.45 -17.07
N THR A 1159 1.61 2.68 -16.13
CA THR A 1159 3.04 2.73 -15.74
C THR A 1159 3.98 2.44 -16.93
N CYS A 1160 3.70 1.40 -17.72
CA CYS A 1160 4.44 1.12 -18.94
C CYS A 1160 4.30 2.27 -19.95
N SER A 1161 3.07 2.75 -20.18
CA SER A 1161 2.81 3.86 -21.11
C SER A 1161 3.49 5.16 -20.67
N HIS A 1162 3.66 5.40 -19.37
CA HIS A 1162 4.41 6.50 -18.79
C HIS A 1162 5.92 6.35 -19.08
N GLY A 1163 6.49 5.19 -18.72
CA GLY A 1163 7.92 4.86 -18.93
C GLY A 1163 8.38 4.93 -20.39
N ARG A 1164 7.50 4.66 -21.37
CA ARG A 1164 7.82 4.79 -22.80
C ARG A 1164 8.41 6.15 -23.21
N ALA A 1165 8.10 7.25 -22.52
CA ALA A 1165 8.72 8.54 -22.84
C ALA A 1165 10.25 8.53 -22.62
N VAL A 1166 10.72 7.77 -21.62
CA VAL A 1166 12.16 7.53 -21.38
C VAL A 1166 12.74 6.65 -22.49
N GLU A 1167 12.13 5.51 -22.78
CA GLU A 1167 12.61 4.59 -23.83
C GLU A 1167 12.69 5.25 -25.21
N TYR A 1168 11.65 5.99 -25.62
CA TYR A 1168 11.65 6.73 -26.89
C TYR A 1168 12.71 7.83 -26.89
N TYR A 1169 12.92 8.53 -25.77
CA TYR A 1169 13.96 9.56 -25.70
C TYR A 1169 15.38 8.96 -25.77
N VAL A 1170 15.65 7.88 -25.06
CA VAL A 1170 16.91 7.12 -25.12
C VAL A 1170 17.18 6.66 -26.57
N GLU A 1171 16.20 6.03 -27.23
CA GLU A 1171 16.35 5.62 -28.63
C GLU A 1171 16.48 6.83 -29.59
N SER A 1172 15.90 7.99 -29.25
CA SER A 1172 16.00 9.20 -30.09
C SER A 1172 17.41 9.79 -30.12
N ILE A 1173 18.16 9.72 -29.01
CA ILE A 1173 19.57 10.16 -28.93
C ILE A 1173 20.43 9.34 -29.90
N ARG A 1174 20.22 8.02 -29.92
CA ARG A 1174 20.98 7.07 -30.72
C ARG A 1174 20.60 7.04 -32.19
N SER A 1175 19.30 7.08 -32.48
CA SER A 1175 18.77 6.84 -33.82
C SER A 1175 18.45 8.13 -34.58
N ASN A 1176 17.98 9.17 -33.88
CA ASN A 1176 17.29 10.31 -34.47
C ASN A 1176 16.25 9.91 -35.55
N ARG A 1177 15.46 8.85 -35.32
CA ARG A 1177 14.48 8.32 -36.30
C ARG A 1177 13.00 8.64 -36.05
N PHE A 1178 12.67 9.29 -34.92
CA PHE A 1178 11.29 9.64 -34.55
C PHE A 1178 10.75 10.86 -35.33
N LEU A 1179 10.65 10.74 -36.66
CA LEU A 1179 10.02 11.75 -37.53
C LEU A 1179 8.52 11.83 -37.24
N ALA A 1180 8.03 13.06 -37.02
CA ALA A 1180 6.64 13.38 -36.69
C ALA A 1180 6.03 14.38 -37.69
N VAL A 1181 4.70 14.28 -37.83
CA VAL A 1181 3.85 15.19 -38.62
C VAL A 1181 3.21 16.24 -37.71
N GLN A 1182 3.03 17.46 -38.23
CA GLN A 1182 2.39 18.53 -37.48
C GLN A 1182 0.87 18.38 -37.44
N CYS A 1183 0.29 18.65 -36.28
CA CYS A 1183 -1.14 18.56 -35.99
C CYS A 1183 -1.74 19.97 -35.79
N ALA A 1184 -3.00 20.16 -36.19
CA ALA A 1184 -3.69 21.44 -36.02
C ALA A 1184 -4.09 21.72 -34.55
N ASN A 1185 -4.32 20.67 -33.77
CA ASN A 1185 -4.73 20.72 -32.37
C ASN A 1185 -4.47 19.37 -31.67
N GLU A 1186 -4.61 19.35 -30.35
CA GLU A 1186 -4.47 18.17 -29.47
C GLU A 1186 -5.44 17.04 -29.83
N SER A 1187 -6.68 17.34 -30.22
CA SER A 1187 -7.70 16.33 -30.52
C SER A 1187 -7.42 15.56 -31.81
N ASP A 1188 -6.79 16.20 -32.79
CA ASP A 1188 -6.30 15.52 -34.01
C ASP A 1188 -5.05 14.69 -33.72
N ALA A 1189 -4.15 15.17 -32.85
CA ALA A 1189 -2.97 14.42 -32.40
C ALA A 1189 -3.38 13.14 -31.63
N GLY A 1190 -4.25 13.27 -30.63
CA GLY A 1190 -4.81 12.14 -29.87
C GLY A 1190 -5.66 11.16 -30.69
N ARG A 1191 -5.93 11.45 -31.97
CA ARG A 1191 -6.66 10.59 -32.92
C ARG A 1191 -5.83 10.15 -34.14
N GLY A 1192 -4.57 10.56 -34.24
CA GLY A 1192 -3.72 10.30 -35.41
C GLY A 1192 -4.19 10.97 -36.72
N ARG A 1193 -4.97 12.05 -36.64
CA ARG A 1193 -5.62 12.71 -37.81
C ARG A 1193 -4.82 13.89 -38.36
N CYS A 1194 -3.50 13.87 -38.19
CA CYS A 1194 -2.64 15.01 -38.52
C CYS A 1194 -2.25 15.03 -39.99
N SER A 1195 -2.47 16.17 -40.66
CA SER A 1195 -2.29 16.37 -42.10
C SER A 1195 -1.19 17.38 -42.45
N GLY A 1196 -0.42 17.85 -41.46
CA GLY A 1196 0.73 18.73 -41.66
C GLY A 1196 1.91 18.01 -42.32
N GLN A 1197 2.84 18.79 -42.87
CA GLN A 1197 4.07 18.26 -43.48
C GLN A 1197 4.93 17.54 -42.42
N PRO A 1198 5.56 16.39 -42.74
CA PRO A 1198 6.60 15.79 -41.90
C PRO A 1198 7.80 16.73 -41.80
N GLY A 1199 8.37 16.91 -40.60
CA GLY A 1199 9.55 17.78 -40.44
C GLY A 1199 10.06 17.99 -39.01
N ALA A 1200 9.34 17.50 -38.00
CA ALA A 1200 9.80 17.48 -36.61
C ALA A 1200 10.44 16.13 -36.29
N TRP A 1201 11.52 16.10 -35.52
CA TRP A 1201 12.06 14.85 -34.97
C TRP A 1201 11.93 14.91 -33.45
N MET A 1202 11.20 13.97 -32.86
CA MET A 1202 11.00 13.92 -31.41
C MET A 1202 12.33 13.60 -30.71
N GLY A 1203 12.69 14.40 -29.70
CA GLY A 1203 13.89 14.24 -28.91
C GLY A 1203 15.19 14.38 -29.70
N GLY A 1204 16.15 13.52 -29.34
CA GLY A 1204 17.48 13.46 -29.93
C GLY A 1204 18.45 14.52 -29.42
N GLU A 1205 19.64 14.50 -30.00
CA GLU A 1205 20.74 15.41 -29.73
C GLU A 1205 21.40 15.76 -31.10
N PRO A 1206 21.62 17.05 -31.43
CA PRO A 1206 21.09 18.23 -30.73
C PRO A 1206 19.56 18.30 -30.80
N SER A 1207 18.98 19.02 -29.82
CA SER A 1207 17.54 19.28 -29.71
C SER A 1207 17.02 20.17 -30.84
N ASN A 1208 15.71 20.35 -30.92
CA ASN A 1208 15.08 21.18 -31.95
C ASN A 1208 15.14 22.70 -31.67
N PHE A 1209 15.93 23.16 -30.68
CA PHE A 1209 16.10 24.59 -30.36
C PHE A 1209 16.54 25.42 -31.58
N ASP A 1210 17.62 25.03 -32.27
CA ASP A 1210 18.16 25.78 -33.41
C ASP A 1210 17.20 25.81 -34.61
N LYS A 1211 16.25 24.85 -34.67
CA LYS A 1211 15.16 24.83 -35.66
C LYS A 1211 13.99 25.78 -35.30
N SER A 1212 13.99 26.37 -34.11
CA SER A 1212 12.89 27.18 -33.56
C SER A 1212 11.53 26.46 -33.62
N LEU A 1213 11.53 25.13 -33.47
CA LEU A 1213 10.35 24.28 -33.69
C LEU A 1213 9.20 24.65 -32.75
N ARG A 1214 7.96 24.69 -33.28
CA ARG A 1214 6.75 24.97 -32.50
C ARG A 1214 5.53 24.20 -32.97
N GLY A 1215 4.64 23.88 -32.02
CA GLY A 1215 3.32 23.30 -32.28
C GLY A 1215 3.15 21.86 -31.76
N ILE A 1216 2.04 21.24 -32.17
CA ILE A 1216 1.67 19.89 -31.73
C ILE A 1216 2.06 18.89 -32.82
N PHE A 1217 2.61 17.74 -32.44
CA PHE A 1217 3.15 16.75 -33.36
C PHE A 1217 2.67 15.33 -33.02
N TYR A 1218 2.47 14.50 -34.05
CA TYR A 1218 2.07 13.10 -33.94
C TYR A 1218 3.02 12.20 -34.73
N LEU A 1219 3.22 10.98 -34.24
CA LEU A 1219 4.00 9.92 -34.86
C LEU A 1219 3.53 8.56 -34.36
N GLU A 1220 3.76 7.51 -35.15
CA GLU A 1220 3.56 6.12 -34.74
C GLU A 1220 4.89 5.49 -34.31
N THR A 1221 4.82 4.50 -33.41
CA THR A 1221 5.98 3.72 -32.97
C THR A 1221 5.69 2.22 -33.04
N ASN A 1222 6.76 1.42 -33.15
CA ASN A 1222 6.64 -0.03 -33.06
C ASN A 1222 6.30 -0.49 -31.63
N ARG A 1223 5.87 -1.75 -31.49
CA ARG A 1223 5.61 -2.40 -30.19
C ARG A 1223 6.88 -2.61 -29.36
N ASN A 1224 8.01 -2.84 -30.02
CA ASN A 1224 9.31 -3.19 -29.44
C ASN A 1224 10.40 -2.32 -30.07
N SER A 1225 11.55 -2.15 -29.39
CA SER A 1225 12.70 -1.43 -29.96
C SER A 1225 13.28 -2.19 -31.17
N PRO A 1226 13.67 -1.52 -32.29
CA PRO A 1226 13.61 -0.07 -32.51
C PRO A 1226 12.17 0.44 -32.65
N PHE A 1227 11.77 1.33 -31.75
CA PHE A 1227 10.44 1.95 -31.70
C PHE A 1227 10.24 2.92 -32.86
N ALA A 1228 11.31 3.59 -33.30
CA ALA A 1228 11.26 4.63 -34.31
C ALA A 1228 11.09 4.08 -35.74
N GLN A 1229 9.93 4.37 -36.34
CA GLN A 1229 9.61 3.95 -37.71
C GLN A 1229 10.24 4.84 -38.79
N GLY A 1230 10.40 6.14 -38.52
CA GLY A 1230 10.81 7.15 -39.51
C GLY A 1230 12.22 6.98 -40.09
N PRO A 1231 12.59 7.77 -41.12
CA PRO A 1231 13.94 7.79 -41.67
C PRO A 1231 14.94 8.42 -40.70
N LEU A 1232 16.24 8.17 -40.93
CA LEU A 1232 17.32 8.89 -40.25
C LEU A 1232 17.20 10.40 -40.50
N LYS A 1233 17.26 11.21 -39.43
CA LYS A 1233 17.49 12.66 -39.49
C LYS A 1233 18.76 12.92 -40.32
N PRO A 1234 18.71 13.74 -41.39
CA PRO A 1234 19.92 14.20 -42.06
C PRO A 1234 20.85 14.89 -41.06
N GLN A 1235 22.16 14.67 -41.21
CA GLN A 1235 23.21 15.31 -40.39
C GLN A 1235 23.38 16.79 -40.74
#